data_AF-A0AAU7D6W3-F1
#
_entry.id   AF-A0AAU7D6W3-F1
#
_cell.length_a   1.000
_cell.length_b   1.000
_cell.length_c   1.000
_cell.angle_alpha   90.00
_cell.angle_beta   90.00
_cell.angle_gamma   90.00
#
_symmetry.space_group_name_H-M   'P 1'
#
loop_
_entity.id
_entity.type
_entity.pdbx_description
1 polymer ?
#
loop_
_entity_poly.entity_id
_entity_poly.type
_entity_poly.pdbx_seq_one_letter_code
_entity_poly.pdbx_strand_id
1 'polypeptide(L)'
;MARIYDDFELLIQASGEHFVVQILNSPTGQATSEFDHPFTQVELSNFYSRIGQSHRSMRRLDAPDLQAAKQFGDKLFKAAFTGEVLSQLRSSINVSHGRNHGLRLRLRLKGAPALAELPWEFLYDLEQNQFLATSSMTPVVRFLDLPHTVSPMRVRLPLRVLVILAGPRNLPCLDAEGEWDRLKLSLANLEKNGVLVLERMPTATLEALRKRARGDPFHILHFVGHGGFDTNVGDGVLHFEDLKAMSHPVSGQLLGSILRDHDSLRLAVLNACEGARQSNEDPFSGVAQSLCQQGLPAIIAMQFEISDDAAKAFAEEFYGAIADGYPVDAAVSEGRKALYTGSFGQEWATPVLYMRSPNGVLFDIQRRSKSTPGKAPAPDPSTEPVHTQPVLNQPVISQPTLIPGPLPPPFVPPPPPPLPQKSPEQLAVEAAAEVQRRVDLERPRPQPPPPAPTPIRVGPTPPPHSNRKLFIGLGLGLGVVGVVIAGILIANIPKPTPQPEPERTPATEPATNRATVVTPPSATTITHSTVPDQSTTAIGRWIEQFVSASEGPSTQTLRAFYGDTVSPYFAKDSASWADIQSDKEAYFDRFPQIRYAIVGEPQHSTLDNGDHVVDYTLAYSEVRKDGKAFTGRSHYRMTLREIDGSLKIIGIEERKVQ
;
A
#
# COMPACT_ATOMS: atom_id res chain seq x y z
N MET A 1 8.75 -25.86 -9.84
CA MET A 1 7.50 -26.65 -9.94
C MET A 1 6.40 -25.82 -9.30
N ALA A 2 5.17 -25.86 -9.82
CA ALA A 2 4.04 -25.19 -9.17
C ALA A 2 3.87 -25.75 -7.75
N ARG A 3 3.83 -24.87 -6.74
CA ARG A 3 3.66 -25.27 -5.34
C ARG A 3 2.25 -25.79 -5.12
N ILE A 4 2.12 -26.87 -4.34
CA ILE A 4 0.85 -27.45 -3.91
C ILE A 4 0.55 -26.90 -2.51
N TYR A 5 -0.72 -26.60 -2.26
CA TYR A 5 -1.18 -26.04 -0.98
C TYR A 5 -2.26 -26.92 -0.36
N ASP A 6 -2.10 -27.18 0.93
CA ASP A 6 -3.23 -27.54 1.80
C ASP A 6 -3.90 -26.23 2.26
N ASP A 7 -5.20 -26.26 2.58
CA ASP A 7 -5.95 -25.07 2.98
C ASP A 7 -6.21 -25.03 4.48
N PHE A 8 -6.07 -23.84 5.06
CA PHE A 8 -6.51 -23.50 6.42
C PHE A 8 -7.58 -22.40 6.30
N GLU A 9 -8.84 -22.81 6.38
CA GLU A 9 -9.98 -21.94 6.10
C GLU A 9 -10.62 -21.42 7.38
N LEU A 10 -10.52 -20.12 7.58
CA LEU A 10 -11.09 -19.38 8.70
C LEU A 10 -12.38 -18.69 8.27
N LEU A 11 -13.48 -19.04 8.91
CA LEU A 11 -14.71 -18.27 8.89
C LEU A 11 -14.74 -17.35 10.09
N ILE A 12 -14.77 -16.03 9.84
CA ILE A 12 -14.86 -15.01 10.87
C ILE A 12 -16.18 -14.27 10.71
N GLN A 13 -16.99 -14.25 11.76
CA GLN A 13 -18.34 -13.67 11.75
C GLN A 13 -18.57 -12.82 12.99
N ALA A 14 -19.36 -11.75 12.84
CA ALA A 14 -19.85 -10.99 13.98
C ALA A 14 -20.87 -11.83 14.78
N SER A 15 -20.75 -11.76 16.11
CA SER A 15 -21.63 -12.40 17.09
C SER A 15 -21.88 -11.41 18.23
N GLY A 16 -22.90 -10.56 18.07
CA GLY A 16 -23.15 -9.45 19.00
C GLY A 16 -22.02 -8.42 18.96
N GLU A 17 -21.39 -8.16 20.11
CA GLU A 17 -20.24 -7.26 20.25
C GLU A 17 -18.88 -7.96 20.00
N HIS A 18 -18.89 -9.29 19.85
CA HIS A 18 -17.70 -10.11 19.65
C HIS A 18 -17.64 -10.67 18.24
N PHE A 19 -16.51 -11.31 17.91
CA PHE A 19 -16.33 -12.07 16.69
C PHE A 19 -16.05 -13.54 17.01
N VAL A 20 -16.65 -14.42 16.22
CA VAL A 20 -16.36 -15.87 16.26
C VAL A 20 -15.44 -16.19 15.10
N VAL A 21 -14.33 -16.85 15.38
CA VAL A 21 -13.45 -17.49 14.39
C VAL A 21 -13.64 -19.00 14.43
N GLN A 22 -13.97 -19.59 13.30
CA GLN A 22 -14.16 -21.02 13.13
C GLN A 22 -13.25 -21.54 12.01
N ILE A 23 -12.51 -22.62 12.27
CA ILE A 23 -11.81 -23.37 11.24
C ILE A 23 -12.81 -24.27 10.53
N LEU A 24 -13.09 -24.00 9.26
CA LEU A 24 -13.98 -24.81 8.43
C LEU A 24 -13.25 -26.04 7.86
N ASN A 25 -12.02 -25.82 7.40
CA ASN A 25 -11.19 -26.83 6.77
C ASN A 25 -9.73 -26.63 7.20
N SER A 26 -9.06 -27.70 7.62
CA SER A 26 -7.61 -27.72 7.83
C SER A 26 -7.08 -29.16 7.76
N PRO A 27 -5.76 -29.34 7.55
CA PRO A 27 -5.12 -30.64 7.62
C PRO A 27 -5.31 -31.40 8.94
N THR A 28 -5.57 -30.70 10.05
CA THR A 28 -5.51 -31.27 11.40
C THR A 28 -6.81 -31.24 12.19
N GLY A 29 -7.85 -30.55 11.68
CA GLY A 29 -9.19 -30.57 12.26
C GLY A 29 -9.93 -29.24 12.21
N GLN A 30 -10.95 -29.12 13.04
CA GLN A 30 -11.72 -27.90 13.21
C GLN A 30 -11.52 -27.38 14.64
N ALA A 31 -11.67 -26.08 14.83
CA ALA A 31 -11.69 -25.43 16.13
C ALA A 31 -12.48 -24.13 16.02
N THR A 32 -12.98 -23.65 17.15
CA THR A 32 -13.71 -22.39 17.25
C THR A 32 -13.15 -21.57 18.41
N SER A 33 -13.07 -20.26 18.25
CA SER A 33 -12.71 -19.31 19.29
C SER A 33 -13.52 -18.03 19.12
N GLU A 34 -13.60 -17.24 20.19
CA GLU A 34 -14.18 -15.90 20.17
C GLU A 34 -13.10 -14.86 20.47
N PHE A 35 -13.25 -13.66 19.94
CA PHE A 35 -12.37 -12.52 20.22
C PHE A 35 -13.09 -11.18 20.03
N ASP A 36 -12.62 -10.17 20.76
CA ASP A 36 -13.04 -8.76 20.60
C ASP A 36 -12.32 -8.08 19.45
N HIS A 37 -12.86 -6.96 18.98
CA HIS A 37 -12.13 -6.12 18.02
C HIS A 37 -10.75 -5.75 18.60
N PRO A 38 -9.63 -6.15 17.96
CA PRO A 38 -8.31 -6.04 18.58
C PRO A 38 -7.79 -4.60 18.68
N PHE A 39 -8.44 -3.65 18.00
CA PHE A 39 -8.00 -2.26 17.93
C PHE A 39 -9.11 -1.27 18.26
N THR A 40 -8.77 -0.19 18.93
CA THR A 40 -9.65 0.99 18.99
C THR A 40 -9.56 1.76 17.67
N GLN A 41 -10.56 2.63 17.39
CA GLN A 41 -10.52 3.50 16.22
C GLN A 41 -9.28 4.40 16.20
N VAL A 42 -8.82 4.86 17.36
CA VAL A 42 -7.61 5.68 17.48
C VAL A 42 -6.35 4.89 17.12
N GLU A 43 -6.24 3.64 17.57
CA GLU A 43 -5.12 2.75 17.20
C GLU A 43 -5.09 2.49 15.68
N LEU A 44 -6.25 2.23 15.07
CA LEU A 44 -6.36 2.05 13.62
C LEU A 44 -5.95 3.32 12.86
N SER A 45 -6.53 4.47 13.22
CA SER A 45 -6.20 5.75 12.58
C SER A 45 -4.71 6.09 12.70
N ASN A 46 -4.10 5.83 13.85
CA ASN A 46 -2.66 6.02 14.06
C ASN A 46 -1.83 5.08 13.19
N PHE A 47 -2.21 3.80 13.12
CA PHE A 47 -1.53 2.81 12.28
C PHE A 47 -1.61 3.19 10.81
N TYR A 48 -2.79 3.52 10.30
CA TYR A 48 -3.00 3.90 8.92
C TYR A 48 -2.32 5.21 8.53
N SER A 49 -2.32 6.21 9.43
CA SER A 49 -1.60 7.45 9.21
C SER A 49 -0.10 7.21 9.13
N ARG A 50 0.42 6.25 9.90
CA ARG A 50 1.84 5.92 9.92
C ARG A 50 2.28 5.12 8.69
N ILE A 51 1.52 4.08 8.32
CA ILE A 51 1.84 3.23 7.17
C ILE A 51 1.55 3.95 5.85
N GLY A 52 0.42 4.65 5.75
CA GLY A 52 -0.01 5.36 4.53
C GLY A 52 0.78 6.63 4.20
N GLN A 53 1.55 7.20 5.15
CA GLN A 53 2.42 8.36 4.88
C GLN A 53 3.82 7.99 4.39
N SER A 54 4.13 6.69 4.25
CA SER A 54 5.48 6.22 3.87
C SER A 54 5.97 6.70 2.49
N HIS A 55 5.11 7.32 1.67
CA HIS A 55 5.46 7.88 0.36
C HIS A 55 6.44 9.06 0.36
N ARG A 56 6.75 9.68 1.51
CA ARG A 56 7.53 10.93 1.53
C ARG A 56 9.01 10.77 1.91
N SER A 57 9.47 9.54 2.11
CA SER A 57 10.89 9.28 2.31
C SER A 57 11.20 7.87 1.82
N MET A 58 12.04 7.72 0.80
CA MET A 58 12.72 6.46 0.48
C MET A 58 13.67 6.10 1.63
N ARG A 59 13.12 5.86 2.82
CA ARG A 59 13.89 5.43 3.97
C ARG A 59 13.88 3.92 4.00
N ARG A 60 15.10 3.37 3.91
CA ARG A 60 15.49 2.07 4.48
C ARG A 60 14.56 1.73 5.64
N LEU A 61 13.98 0.51 5.65
CA LEU A 61 13.31 -0.12 6.80
C LEU A 61 13.52 0.69 8.10
N ASP A 62 12.72 1.73 8.31
CA ASP A 62 12.92 2.56 9.49
C ASP A 62 12.52 1.64 10.63
N ALA A 63 13.50 1.23 11.46
CA ALA A 63 13.30 0.27 12.54
C ALA A 63 12.04 0.57 13.39
N PRO A 64 11.64 1.84 13.61
CA PRO A 64 10.38 2.17 14.26
C PRO A 64 9.13 1.70 13.52
N ASP A 65 9.05 1.82 12.20
CA ASP A 65 7.83 1.53 11.42
C ASP A 65 7.65 0.04 11.18
N LEU A 66 8.75 -0.68 10.96
CA LEU A 66 8.73 -2.14 10.97
C LEU A 66 8.29 -2.66 12.36
N GLN A 67 8.79 -2.07 13.44
CA GLN A 67 8.39 -2.47 14.79
C GLN A 67 6.90 -2.22 15.05
N ALA A 68 6.36 -1.10 14.55
CA ALA A 68 4.93 -0.79 14.63
C ALA A 68 4.09 -1.81 13.85
N ALA A 69 4.53 -2.18 12.63
CA ALA A 69 3.91 -3.22 11.83
C ALA A 69 3.93 -4.59 12.55
N LYS A 70 5.05 -4.95 13.19
CA LYS A 70 5.16 -6.17 13.99
C LYS A 70 4.22 -6.17 15.20
N GLN A 71 4.14 -5.06 15.92
CA GLN A 71 3.25 -4.92 17.09
C GLN A 71 1.78 -4.98 16.70
N PHE A 72 1.40 -4.26 15.64
CA PHE A 72 0.06 -4.34 15.06
C PHE A 72 -0.28 -5.78 14.64
N GLY A 73 0.62 -6.37 13.86
CA GLY A 73 0.49 -7.73 13.34
C GLY A 73 0.37 -8.80 14.41
N ASP A 74 1.14 -8.69 15.50
CA ASP A 74 1.10 -9.61 16.64
C ASP A 74 -0.21 -9.49 17.41
N LYS A 75 -0.71 -8.26 17.60
CA LYS A 75 -2.02 -8.03 18.24
C LYS A 75 -3.14 -8.65 17.42
N LEU A 76 -3.11 -8.48 16.10
CA LEU A 76 -4.08 -9.09 15.17
C LEU A 76 -3.96 -10.63 15.17
N PHE A 77 -2.73 -11.16 15.13
CA PHE A 77 -2.47 -12.60 15.13
C PHE A 77 -3.00 -13.25 16.41
N LYS A 78 -2.68 -12.70 17.59
CA LYS A 78 -3.14 -13.23 18.89
C LYS A 78 -4.65 -13.19 19.06
N ALA A 79 -5.32 -12.20 18.46
CA ALA A 79 -6.77 -12.12 18.48
C ALA A 79 -7.41 -13.23 17.65
N ALA A 80 -6.93 -13.46 16.42
CA ALA A 80 -7.51 -14.46 15.51
C ALA A 80 -7.05 -15.90 15.80
N PHE A 81 -5.84 -16.07 16.34
CA PHE A 81 -5.21 -17.37 16.60
C PHE A 81 -4.90 -17.51 18.08
N THR A 82 -5.88 -17.98 18.85
CA THR A 82 -5.73 -18.30 20.27
C THR A 82 -6.23 -19.71 20.57
N GLY A 83 -5.82 -20.26 21.72
CA GLY A 83 -6.26 -21.58 22.21
C GLY A 83 -6.13 -22.70 21.17
N GLU A 84 -7.24 -23.40 20.93
CA GLU A 84 -7.28 -24.51 19.97
C GLU A 84 -7.05 -24.06 18.53
N VAL A 85 -7.49 -22.85 18.14
CA VAL A 85 -7.29 -22.33 16.77
C VAL A 85 -5.80 -22.16 16.47
N LEU A 86 -5.02 -21.64 17.42
CA LEU A 86 -3.55 -21.54 17.29
C LEU A 86 -2.90 -22.91 17.22
N SER A 87 -3.34 -23.85 18.07
CA SER A 87 -2.83 -25.22 18.10
C SER A 87 -3.05 -25.93 16.77
N GLN A 88 -4.22 -25.72 16.15
CA GLN A 88 -4.55 -26.24 14.82
C GLN A 88 -3.70 -25.58 13.73
N LEU A 89 -3.49 -24.26 13.77
CA LEU A 89 -2.60 -23.57 12.81
C LEU A 89 -1.19 -24.18 12.84
N ARG A 90 -0.59 -24.29 14.03
CA ARG A 90 0.76 -24.85 14.22
C ARG A 90 0.85 -26.28 13.70
N SER A 91 -0.12 -27.12 14.04
CA SER A 91 -0.17 -28.52 13.62
C SER A 91 -0.35 -28.63 12.10
N SER A 92 -1.22 -27.81 11.51
CA SER A 92 -1.46 -27.77 10.07
C SER A 92 -0.23 -27.31 9.28
N ILE A 93 0.53 -26.33 9.79
CA ILE A 93 1.81 -25.91 9.19
C ILE A 93 2.79 -27.09 9.16
N ASN A 94 2.95 -27.79 10.29
CA ASN A 94 3.87 -28.93 10.40
C ASN A 94 3.47 -30.09 9.47
N VAL A 95 2.18 -30.43 9.41
CA VAL A 95 1.67 -31.50 8.53
C VAL A 95 1.88 -31.14 7.05
N SER A 96 1.56 -29.91 6.66
CA SER A 96 1.72 -29.45 5.27
C SER A 96 3.20 -29.45 4.88
N HIS A 97 4.07 -28.93 5.75
CA HIS A 97 5.51 -28.94 5.54
C HIS A 97 6.07 -30.36 5.40
N GLY A 98 5.62 -31.31 6.23
CA GLY A 98 5.98 -32.73 6.12
C GLY A 98 5.57 -33.39 4.79
N ARG A 99 4.56 -32.85 4.11
CA ARG A 99 4.11 -33.26 2.77
C ARG A 99 4.78 -32.47 1.63
N ASN A 100 5.69 -31.55 1.95
CA ASN A 100 6.26 -30.59 0.99
C ASN A 100 5.19 -29.70 0.32
N HIS A 101 4.11 -29.41 1.04
CA HIS A 101 3.05 -28.48 0.67
C HIS A 101 3.19 -27.16 1.43
N GLY A 102 2.68 -26.06 0.86
CA GLY A 102 2.37 -24.85 1.62
C GLY A 102 1.03 -24.98 2.36
N LEU A 103 0.77 -24.08 3.30
CA LEU A 103 -0.53 -23.95 3.97
C LEU A 103 -1.15 -22.59 3.60
N ARG A 104 -2.17 -22.60 2.75
CA ARG A 104 -2.90 -21.38 2.36
C ARG A 104 -3.87 -20.96 3.46
N LEU A 105 -3.72 -19.74 3.95
CA LEU A 105 -4.64 -19.14 4.92
C LEU A 105 -5.78 -18.44 4.17
N ARG A 106 -6.99 -19.01 4.24
CA ARG A 106 -8.19 -18.44 3.61
C ARG A 106 -9.03 -17.73 4.66
N LEU A 107 -9.18 -16.42 4.50
CA LEU A 107 -9.97 -15.58 5.38
C LEU A 107 -11.35 -15.35 4.75
N ARG A 108 -12.39 -15.91 5.37
CA ARG A 108 -13.80 -15.68 5.02
C ARG A 108 -14.41 -14.74 6.04
N LEU A 109 -14.46 -13.46 5.70
CA LEU A 109 -15.01 -12.41 6.56
C LEU A 109 -16.49 -12.22 6.23
N LYS A 110 -17.38 -12.90 6.95
CA LYS A 110 -18.83 -12.90 6.65
C LYS A 110 -19.59 -12.09 7.69
N GLY A 111 -20.21 -10.99 7.26
CA GLY A 111 -21.00 -10.11 8.13
C GLY A 111 -20.14 -9.38 9.18
N ALA A 112 -18.85 -9.18 8.90
CA ALA A 112 -17.89 -8.52 9.79
C ALA A 112 -17.17 -7.38 9.05
N PRO A 113 -17.88 -6.31 8.63
CA PRO A 113 -17.29 -5.21 7.85
C PRO A 113 -16.11 -4.53 8.57
N ALA A 114 -16.21 -4.33 9.88
CA ALA A 114 -15.12 -3.78 10.70
C ALA A 114 -13.83 -4.61 10.62
N LEU A 115 -13.93 -5.94 10.48
CA LEU A 115 -12.77 -6.81 10.29
C LEU A 115 -12.30 -6.88 8.85
N ALA A 116 -13.17 -6.62 7.87
CA ALA A 116 -12.78 -6.54 6.47
C ALA A 116 -11.87 -5.33 6.20
N GLU A 117 -11.97 -4.27 7.00
CA GLU A 117 -11.07 -3.12 6.90
C GLU A 117 -9.67 -3.40 7.45
N LEU A 118 -9.50 -4.38 8.35
CA LEU A 118 -8.20 -4.67 8.95
C LEU A 118 -7.21 -5.19 7.89
N PRO A 119 -5.94 -4.77 7.94
CA PRO A 119 -4.93 -5.19 6.97
C PRO A 119 -4.33 -6.52 7.42
N TRP A 120 -5.09 -7.61 7.21
CA TRP A 120 -4.73 -8.99 7.56
C TRP A 120 -3.39 -9.47 7.00
N GLU A 121 -2.89 -8.80 5.97
CA GLU A 121 -1.57 -9.00 5.40
C GLU A 121 -0.46 -8.75 6.43
N PHE A 122 -0.70 -7.92 7.45
CA PHE A 122 0.23 -7.69 8.56
C PHE A 122 0.24 -8.79 9.62
N LEU A 123 -0.52 -9.88 9.49
CA LEU A 123 -0.48 -10.99 10.45
C LEU A 123 0.98 -11.40 10.74
N TYR A 124 1.39 -11.14 11.98
CA TYR A 124 2.76 -11.32 12.43
C TYR A 124 2.80 -12.30 13.58
N ASP A 125 3.60 -13.33 13.41
CA ASP A 125 3.81 -14.36 14.39
C ASP A 125 5.08 -14.05 15.17
N LEU A 126 4.92 -13.53 16.39
CA LEU A 126 6.05 -13.14 17.23
C LEU A 126 6.92 -14.33 17.64
N GLU A 127 6.33 -15.51 17.85
CA GLU A 127 7.09 -16.71 18.24
C GLU A 127 8.02 -17.18 17.13
N GLN A 128 7.56 -17.07 15.88
CA GLN A 128 8.34 -17.43 14.68
C GLN A 128 9.08 -16.23 14.07
N ASN A 129 8.90 -15.04 14.64
CA ASN A 129 9.47 -13.77 14.18
C ASN A 129 9.27 -13.51 12.67
N GLN A 130 8.07 -13.79 12.16
CA GLN A 130 7.76 -13.71 10.73
C GLN A 130 6.37 -13.14 10.45
N PHE A 131 6.26 -12.36 9.36
CA PHE A 131 4.97 -12.06 8.76
C PHE A 131 4.52 -13.24 7.92
N LEU A 132 3.25 -13.64 8.03
CA LEU A 132 2.74 -14.80 7.28
C LEU A 132 2.66 -14.49 5.78
N ALA A 133 2.25 -13.27 5.42
CA ALA A 133 1.99 -12.86 4.05
C ALA A 133 3.25 -12.73 3.16
N THR A 134 4.45 -12.61 3.75
CA THR A 134 5.72 -12.49 3.01
C THR A 134 6.34 -13.86 2.68
N SER A 135 5.67 -14.96 3.04
CA SER A 135 6.10 -16.32 2.74
C SER A 135 5.18 -16.98 1.72
N SER A 136 5.77 -17.48 0.64
CA SER A 136 5.07 -18.37 -0.31
C SER A 136 4.59 -19.68 0.31
N MET A 137 5.04 -20.03 1.52
CA MET A 137 4.55 -21.23 2.24
C MET A 137 3.25 -20.96 3.01
N THR A 138 2.92 -19.69 3.27
CA THR A 138 1.75 -19.28 4.06
C THR A 138 0.98 -18.13 3.41
N PRO A 139 0.54 -18.25 2.15
CA PRO A 139 -0.16 -17.17 1.48
C PRO A 139 -1.46 -16.83 2.23
N VAL A 140 -1.66 -15.54 2.49
CA VAL A 140 -2.87 -14.99 3.13
C VAL A 140 -3.80 -14.46 2.04
N VAL A 141 -5.03 -14.95 2.01
CA VAL A 141 -6.01 -14.62 0.98
C VAL A 141 -7.38 -14.31 1.57
N ARG A 142 -8.04 -13.26 1.06
CA ARG A 142 -9.45 -12.98 1.35
C ARG A 142 -10.31 -13.81 0.41
N PHE A 143 -10.93 -14.86 0.94
CA PHE A 143 -11.63 -15.87 0.15
C PHE A 143 -13.15 -15.62 0.15
N LEU A 144 -13.74 -15.61 -1.04
CA LEU A 144 -15.18 -15.51 -1.24
C LEU A 144 -15.73 -16.85 -1.69
N ASP A 145 -16.47 -17.50 -0.80
CA ASP A 145 -17.19 -18.74 -1.10
C ASP A 145 -18.52 -18.41 -1.80
N LEU A 146 -18.52 -18.60 -3.12
CA LEU A 146 -19.63 -18.23 -3.99
C LEU A 146 -20.08 -19.45 -4.81
N PRO A 147 -21.38 -19.55 -5.13
CA PRO A 147 -21.88 -20.62 -5.99
C PRO A 147 -21.20 -20.54 -7.36
N HIS A 148 -20.92 -21.70 -7.96
CA HIS A 148 -20.14 -21.93 -9.18
C HIS A 148 -18.61 -21.95 -9.00
N THR A 149 -18.03 -23.08 -9.39
CA THR A 149 -16.57 -23.31 -9.37
C THR A 149 -15.91 -22.66 -10.57
N VAL A 150 -14.83 -21.92 -10.33
CA VAL A 150 -13.95 -21.44 -11.40
C VAL A 150 -12.99 -22.56 -11.80
N SER A 151 -12.86 -22.79 -13.11
CA SER A 151 -11.81 -23.66 -13.65
C SER A 151 -10.62 -22.86 -14.21
N PRO A 152 -9.39 -23.36 -14.08
CA PRO A 152 -8.22 -22.75 -14.72
C PRO A 152 -8.43 -22.60 -16.22
N MET A 153 -7.98 -21.48 -16.78
CA MET A 153 -7.99 -21.27 -18.23
C MET A 153 -6.72 -21.85 -18.87
N ARG A 154 -6.87 -22.68 -19.89
CA ARG A 154 -5.73 -23.06 -20.73
C ARG A 154 -5.25 -21.87 -21.53
N VAL A 155 -3.99 -21.50 -21.36
CA VAL A 155 -3.37 -20.40 -22.08
C VAL A 155 -2.12 -20.88 -22.81
N ARG A 156 -2.04 -20.57 -24.09
CA ARG A 156 -0.77 -20.60 -24.84
C ARG A 156 -0.19 -19.19 -24.78
N LEU A 157 1.03 -19.07 -24.28
CA LEU A 157 1.71 -17.78 -24.18
C LEU A 157 1.76 -17.06 -25.54
N PRO A 158 1.69 -15.72 -25.55
CA PRO A 158 1.77 -14.82 -24.39
C PRO A 158 0.48 -14.67 -23.57
N LEU A 159 0.61 -14.43 -22.27
CA LEU A 159 -0.46 -13.84 -21.46
C LEU A 159 -0.79 -12.44 -21.98
N ARG A 160 -2.06 -12.06 -21.97
CA ARG A 160 -2.52 -10.80 -22.58
C ARG A 160 -3.09 -9.93 -21.49
N VAL A 161 -2.45 -8.79 -21.25
CA VAL A 161 -2.83 -7.85 -20.20
C VAL A 161 -3.42 -6.61 -20.85
N LEU A 162 -4.72 -6.37 -20.65
CA LEU A 162 -5.35 -5.12 -21.05
C LEU A 162 -5.13 -4.09 -19.94
N VAL A 163 -4.49 -2.98 -20.28
CA VAL A 163 -4.13 -1.90 -19.35
C VAL A 163 -5.04 -0.70 -19.57
N ILE A 164 -5.70 -0.23 -18.52
CA ILE A 164 -6.53 0.98 -18.50
C ILE A 164 -5.84 1.99 -17.58
N LEU A 165 -5.57 3.18 -18.10
CA LEU A 165 -4.97 4.28 -17.36
C LEU A 165 -5.98 5.42 -17.35
N ALA A 166 -6.72 5.59 -16.25
CA ALA A 166 -7.77 6.59 -16.12
C ALA A 166 -7.27 7.80 -15.33
N GLY A 167 -7.15 8.95 -16.01
CA GLY A 167 -6.68 10.22 -15.42
C GLY A 167 -7.70 11.34 -15.61
N PRO A 168 -8.90 11.26 -15.01
CA PRO A 168 -9.93 12.27 -15.19
C PRO A 168 -9.47 13.65 -14.69
N ARG A 169 -9.73 14.69 -15.48
CA ARG A 169 -9.18 16.06 -15.30
C ARG A 169 -9.64 16.76 -14.02
N ASN A 170 -10.74 16.31 -13.42
CA ASN A 170 -11.32 16.91 -12.21
C ASN A 170 -10.96 16.16 -10.92
N LEU A 171 -10.09 15.16 -11.00
CA LEU A 171 -9.44 14.52 -9.86
C LEU A 171 -7.95 14.92 -9.82
N PRO A 172 -7.22 14.64 -8.72
CA PRO A 172 -5.78 14.87 -8.67
C PRO A 172 -5.09 14.27 -9.90
N CYS A 173 -4.16 15.01 -10.50
CA CYS A 173 -3.52 14.58 -11.74
C CYS A 173 -2.76 13.26 -11.53
N LEU A 174 -3.11 12.25 -12.32
CA LEU A 174 -2.37 10.99 -12.43
C LEU A 174 -1.39 11.09 -13.59
N ASP A 175 -0.12 10.74 -13.37
CA ASP A 175 0.89 10.63 -14.43
C ASP A 175 0.69 9.36 -15.26
N ALA A 176 -0.36 9.34 -16.08
CA ALA A 176 -0.74 8.16 -16.86
C ALA A 176 0.37 7.70 -17.84
N GLU A 177 1.14 8.62 -18.40
CA GLU A 177 2.27 8.26 -19.28
C GLU A 177 3.43 7.67 -18.47
N GLY A 178 3.79 8.27 -17.34
CA GLY A 178 4.79 7.69 -16.43
C GLY A 178 4.39 6.31 -15.92
N GLU A 179 3.11 6.10 -15.56
CA GLU A 179 2.57 4.79 -15.19
C GLU A 179 2.71 3.76 -16.32
N TRP A 180 2.40 4.16 -17.55
CA TRP A 180 2.58 3.31 -18.72
C TRP A 180 4.05 2.92 -18.95
N ASP A 181 4.95 3.90 -18.92
CA ASP A 181 6.38 3.70 -19.15
C ASP A 181 7.01 2.84 -18.05
N ARG A 182 6.64 3.05 -16.80
CA ARG A 182 7.07 2.22 -15.66
C ARG A 182 6.61 0.77 -15.81
N LEU A 183 5.34 0.55 -16.17
CA LEU A 183 4.80 -0.80 -16.39
C LEU A 183 5.45 -1.49 -17.61
N LYS A 184 5.67 -0.74 -18.70
CA LYS A 184 6.40 -1.26 -19.86
C LYS A 184 7.83 -1.62 -19.52
N LEU A 185 8.50 -0.81 -18.71
CA LEU A 185 9.87 -1.05 -18.28
C LEU A 185 9.97 -2.28 -17.37
N SER A 186 9.08 -2.43 -16.37
CA SER A 186 9.07 -3.59 -15.46
C SER A 186 8.82 -4.90 -16.19
N LEU A 187 7.96 -4.88 -17.22
CA LEU A 187 7.56 -6.09 -17.94
C LEU A 187 8.31 -6.30 -19.26
N ALA A 188 9.27 -5.44 -19.59
CA ALA A 188 10.02 -5.48 -20.85
C ALA A 188 10.68 -6.85 -21.11
N ASN A 189 11.26 -7.47 -20.08
CA ASN A 189 11.89 -8.79 -20.19
C ASN A 189 10.86 -9.89 -20.49
N LEU A 190 9.68 -9.83 -19.87
CA LEU A 190 8.62 -10.80 -20.07
C LEU A 190 7.98 -10.66 -21.47
N GLU A 191 7.79 -9.41 -21.93
CA GLU A 191 7.33 -9.16 -23.31
C GLU A 191 8.35 -9.62 -24.36
N LYS A 192 9.63 -9.28 -24.16
CA LYS A 192 10.72 -9.70 -25.07
C LYS A 192 10.83 -11.21 -25.21
N ASN A 193 10.56 -11.94 -24.13
CA ASN A 193 10.57 -13.40 -24.11
C ASN A 193 9.27 -14.04 -24.64
N GLY A 194 8.29 -13.24 -25.10
CA GLY A 194 7.01 -13.72 -25.61
C GLY A 194 6.13 -14.35 -24.53
N VAL A 195 6.38 -14.01 -23.26
CA VAL A 195 5.69 -14.56 -22.10
C VAL A 195 4.41 -13.79 -21.81
N LEU A 196 4.43 -12.48 -21.99
CA LEU A 196 3.23 -11.65 -21.91
C LEU A 196 3.24 -10.59 -23.01
N VAL A 197 2.10 -9.95 -23.22
CA VAL A 197 1.95 -8.75 -24.05
C VAL A 197 1.03 -7.77 -23.34
N LEU A 198 1.46 -6.51 -23.29
CA LEU A 198 0.67 -5.40 -22.79
C LEU A 198 -0.11 -4.76 -23.93
N GLU A 199 -1.39 -4.50 -23.69
CA GLU A 199 -2.26 -3.76 -24.57
C GLU A 199 -2.82 -2.56 -23.83
N ARG A 200 -2.42 -1.34 -24.22
CA ARG A 200 -2.97 -0.10 -23.65
C ARG A 200 -4.32 0.20 -24.28
N MET A 201 -5.33 0.47 -23.45
CA MET A 201 -6.60 1.00 -23.94
C MET A 201 -6.44 2.47 -24.36
N PRO A 202 -6.83 2.86 -25.58
CA PRO A 202 -6.60 4.23 -26.08
C PRO A 202 -7.33 5.32 -25.29
N THR A 203 -8.51 5.03 -24.76
CA THR A 203 -9.29 5.93 -23.91
C THR A 203 -9.84 5.18 -22.72
N ALA A 204 -9.79 5.76 -21.53
CA ALA A 204 -10.20 5.09 -20.30
C ALA A 204 -11.70 5.21 -20.02
N THR A 205 -12.55 5.05 -21.06
CA THR A 205 -14.00 5.15 -20.93
C THR A 205 -14.64 3.77 -20.77
N LEU A 206 -15.76 3.71 -20.04
CA LEU A 206 -16.52 2.46 -19.88
C LEU A 206 -17.06 1.94 -21.21
N GLU A 207 -17.43 2.84 -22.13
CA GLU A 207 -17.88 2.48 -23.47
C GLU A 207 -16.75 1.85 -24.30
N ALA A 208 -15.53 2.38 -24.21
CA ALA A 208 -14.36 1.80 -24.88
C ALA A 208 -14.06 0.41 -24.34
N LEU A 209 -14.11 0.21 -23.01
CA LEU A 209 -13.94 -1.11 -22.40
C LEU A 209 -15.00 -2.09 -22.89
N ARG A 210 -16.28 -1.70 -22.89
CA ARG A 210 -17.37 -2.55 -23.40
C ARG A 210 -17.17 -2.93 -24.87
N LYS A 211 -16.72 -2.00 -25.71
CA LYS A 211 -16.40 -2.29 -27.12
C LYS A 211 -15.21 -3.26 -27.22
N ARG A 212 -14.16 -3.02 -26.44
CA ARG A 212 -12.95 -3.83 -26.42
C ARG A 212 -13.20 -5.25 -25.90
N ALA A 213 -14.07 -5.43 -24.90
CA ALA A 213 -14.42 -6.73 -24.34
C ALA A 213 -15.06 -7.69 -25.36
N ARG A 214 -15.61 -7.18 -26.47
CA ARG A 214 -16.13 -7.99 -27.59
C ARG A 214 -15.06 -8.44 -28.60
N GLY A 215 -13.85 -7.89 -28.50
CA GLY A 215 -12.73 -8.20 -29.39
C GLY A 215 -11.93 -9.42 -28.92
N ASP A 216 -10.67 -9.47 -29.33
CA ASP A 216 -9.79 -10.60 -29.02
C ASP A 216 -9.60 -10.83 -27.51
N PRO A 217 -9.37 -12.08 -27.06
CA PRO A 217 -9.35 -12.43 -25.64
C PRO A 217 -8.19 -11.76 -24.88
N PHE A 218 -8.45 -11.16 -23.73
CA PHE A 218 -7.43 -10.80 -22.76
C PHE A 218 -7.61 -11.64 -21.48
N HIS A 219 -6.49 -11.87 -20.81
CA HIS A 219 -6.40 -12.79 -19.68
C HIS A 219 -6.43 -12.04 -18.34
N ILE A 220 -5.86 -10.84 -18.34
CA ILE A 220 -5.69 -9.98 -17.18
C ILE A 220 -6.14 -8.57 -17.53
N LEU A 221 -6.89 -7.94 -16.63
CA LEU A 221 -7.19 -6.50 -16.67
C LEU A 221 -6.31 -5.78 -15.64
N HIS A 222 -5.52 -4.80 -16.05
CA HIS A 222 -4.75 -3.94 -15.14
C HIS A 222 -5.32 -2.53 -15.23
N PHE A 223 -5.99 -2.09 -14.16
CA PHE A 223 -6.53 -0.74 -14.04
C PHE A 223 -5.61 0.12 -13.18
N VAL A 224 -5.26 1.31 -13.68
CA VAL A 224 -4.58 2.36 -12.92
C VAL A 224 -5.45 3.61 -12.96
N GLY A 225 -5.73 4.21 -11.79
CA GLY A 225 -6.65 5.33 -11.72
C GLY A 225 -6.99 5.75 -10.29
N HIS A 226 -8.13 6.39 -10.12
CA HIS A 226 -8.67 6.71 -8.80
C HIS A 226 -9.79 5.76 -8.43
N GLY A 227 -9.94 5.52 -7.14
CA GLY A 227 -11.15 4.95 -6.58
C GLY A 227 -11.74 5.87 -5.53
N GLY A 228 -12.98 5.57 -5.20
CA GLY A 228 -13.76 6.32 -4.23
C GLY A 228 -14.92 5.49 -3.75
N PHE A 229 -15.65 6.02 -2.78
CA PHE A 229 -16.83 5.37 -2.22
C PHE A 229 -18.07 6.15 -2.61
N ASP A 230 -19.08 5.48 -3.18
CA ASP A 230 -20.39 6.08 -3.43
C ASP A 230 -21.28 5.86 -2.21
N THR A 231 -21.45 6.91 -1.41
CA THR A 231 -22.25 6.87 -0.18
C THR A 231 -23.74 6.65 -0.43
N ASN A 232 -24.25 6.88 -1.65
CA ASN A 232 -25.66 6.65 -1.95
C ASN A 232 -25.96 5.17 -2.14
N VAL A 233 -24.99 4.44 -2.70
CA VAL A 233 -25.11 3.01 -3.02
C VAL A 233 -24.45 2.14 -1.94
N GLY A 234 -23.56 2.73 -1.12
CA GLY A 234 -22.79 2.01 -0.11
C GLY A 234 -21.79 1.05 -0.73
N ASP A 235 -21.20 1.40 -1.88
CA ASP A 235 -20.25 0.55 -2.61
C ASP A 235 -19.08 1.39 -3.14
N GLY A 236 -17.96 0.71 -3.35
CA GLY A 236 -16.80 1.30 -3.98
C GLY A 236 -16.99 1.54 -5.48
N VAL A 237 -16.27 2.53 -5.99
CA VAL A 237 -16.25 2.89 -7.41
C VAL A 237 -14.82 3.09 -7.91
N LEU A 238 -14.59 2.75 -9.18
CA LEU A 238 -13.42 3.16 -9.94
C LEU A 238 -13.79 4.34 -10.82
N HIS A 239 -12.95 5.37 -10.87
CA HIS A 239 -13.17 6.54 -11.70
C HIS A 239 -12.61 6.31 -13.10
N PHE A 240 -13.50 6.04 -14.04
CA PHE A 240 -13.22 6.06 -15.47
C PHE A 240 -13.33 7.49 -16.01
N GLU A 241 -13.04 7.67 -17.29
CA GLU A 241 -13.25 8.92 -18.00
C GLU A 241 -14.62 8.91 -18.73
N ASP A 242 -15.28 10.06 -18.74
CA ASP A 242 -16.37 10.34 -19.67
C ASP A 242 -15.85 10.92 -21.01
N LEU A 243 -16.75 11.27 -21.93
CA LEU A 243 -16.38 11.85 -23.23
C LEU A 243 -15.69 13.22 -23.14
N LYS A 244 -15.72 13.87 -21.97
CA LYS A 244 -15.06 15.15 -21.69
C LYS A 244 -13.78 14.96 -20.86
N ALA A 245 -13.32 13.72 -20.67
CA ALA A 245 -12.21 13.34 -19.79
C ALA A 245 -12.44 13.75 -18.33
N MET A 246 -13.69 13.78 -17.89
CA MET A 246 -14.09 13.99 -16.50
C MET A 246 -14.36 12.65 -15.82
N SER A 247 -14.35 12.65 -14.50
CA SER A 247 -14.56 11.46 -13.69
C SER A 247 -15.97 10.88 -13.92
N HIS A 248 -16.00 9.62 -14.33
CA HIS A 248 -17.18 8.78 -14.40
C HIS A 248 -17.03 7.64 -13.37
N PRO A 249 -17.71 7.70 -12.21
CA PRO A 249 -17.64 6.64 -11.21
C PRO A 249 -18.34 5.37 -11.72
N VAL A 250 -17.65 4.23 -11.63
CA VAL A 250 -18.12 2.92 -12.07
C VAL A 250 -18.03 1.94 -10.90
N SER A 251 -19.16 1.41 -10.46
CA SER A 251 -19.20 0.40 -9.39
C SER A 251 -18.66 -0.95 -9.85
N GLY A 252 -18.25 -1.80 -8.91
CA GLY A 252 -17.84 -3.17 -9.22
C GLY A 252 -18.94 -4.00 -9.89
N GLN A 253 -20.21 -3.74 -9.59
CA GLN A 253 -21.35 -4.40 -10.24
C GLN A 253 -21.45 -4.01 -11.72
N LEU A 254 -21.37 -2.72 -12.01
CA LEU A 254 -21.44 -2.21 -13.38
C LEU A 254 -20.24 -2.69 -14.20
N LEU A 255 -19.03 -2.60 -13.64
CA LEU A 255 -17.82 -3.10 -14.30
C LEU A 255 -17.89 -4.62 -14.53
N GLY A 256 -18.31 -5.38 -13.52
CA GLY A 256 -18.47 -6.83 -13.62
C GLY A 256 -19.51 -7.24 -14.68
N SER A 257 -20.58 -6.47 -14.86
CA SER A 257 -21.56 -6.73 -15.93
C SER A 257 -20.98 -6.68 -17.35
N ILE A 258 -19.89 -5.93 -17.55
CA ILE A 258 -19.17 -5.84 -18.83
C ILE A 258 -18.14 -6.97 -18.94
N LEU A 259 -17.49 -7.31 -17.84
CA LEU A 259 -16.35 -8.23 -17.83
C LEU A 259 -16.72 -9.70 -17.68
N ARG A 260 -17.87 -10.02 -17.07
CA ARG A 260 -18.25 -11.40 -16.71
C ARG A 260 -18.43 -12.34 -17.90
N ASP A 261 -18.78 -11.80 -19.06
CA ASP A 261 -18.95 -12.57 -20.30
C ASP A 261 -17.64 -12.67 -21.11
N HIS A 262 -16.55 -12.08 -20.60
CA HIS A 262 -15.23 -12.24 -21.20
C HIS A 262 -14.55 -13.50 -20.65
N ASP A 263 -14.93 -14.65 -21.20
CA ASP A 263 -14.55 -16.00 -20.74
C ASP A 263 -13.04 -16.25 -20.58
N SER A 264 -12.16 -15.42 -21.13
CA SER A 264 -10.72 -15.53 -20.95
C SER A 264 -10.16 -14.75 -19.76
N LEU A 265 -10.91 -13.78 -19.23
CA LEU A 265 -10.48 -12.97 -18.10
C LEU A 265 -10.47 -13.82 -16.84
N ARG A 266 -9.32 -13.88 -16.16
CA ARG A 266 -9.18 -14.61 -14.89
C ARG A 266 -8.69 -13.75 -13.73
N LEU A 267 -8.12 -12.59 -14.03
CA LEU A 267 -7.51 -11.72 -13.02
C LEU A 267 -7.77 -10.24 -13.34
N ALA A 268 -8.13 -9.47 -12.32
CA ALA A 268 -8.02 -8.01 -12.36
C ALA A 268 -6.98 -7.53 -11.34
N VAL A 269 -6.17 -6.55 -11.72
CA VAL A 269 -5.25 -5.82 -10.84
C VAL A 269 -5.72 -4.36 -10.82
N LEU A 270 -6.18 -3.91 -9.65
CA LEU A 270 -6.72 -2.57 -9.42
C LEU A 270 -5.67 -1.77 -8.66
N ASN A 271 -4.84 -1.05 -9.41
CA ASN A 271 -3.83 -0.13 -8.88
C ASN A 271 -4.40 1.28 -8.84
N ALA A 272 -5.29 1.55 -7.90
CA ALA A 272 -5.92 2.85 -7.79
C ALA A 272 -5.80 3.39 -6.36
N CYS A 273 -5.53 4.69 -6.25
CA CYS A 273 -5.28 5.35 -4.97
C CYS A 273 -6.56 5.95 -4.39
N GLU A 274 -6.67 5.97 -3.06
CA GLU A 274 -7.78 6.55 -2.30
C GLU A 274 -7.73 8.09 -2.35
N GLY A 275 -8.67 8.73 -3.07
CA GLY A 275 -8.74 10.19 -3.14
C GLY A 275 -9.27 10.90 -1.89
N ALA A 276 -9.88 10.19 -0.93
CA ALA A 276 -10.44 10.79 0.28
C ALA A 276 -10.77 9.75 1.36
N ARG A 277 -9.84 9.52 2.30
CA ARG A 277 -10.05 8.72 3.52
C ARG A 277 -10.90 9.45 4.58
N GLN A 278 -12.06 9.98 4.18
CA GLN A 278 -13.05 10.57 5.10
C GLN A 278 -14.11 9.56 5.56
N SER A 279 -14.24 8.42 4.88
CA SER A 279 -15.00 7.25 5.33
C SER A 279 -14.05 6.18 5.87
N ASN A 280 -14.45 5.46 6.92
CA ASN A 280 -13.70 4.31 7.44
C ASN A 280 -13.67 3.12 6.45
N GLU A 281 -14.50 3.16 5.41
CA GLU A 281 -14.70 2.06 4.46
C GLU A 281 -13.70 2.16 3.28
N ASP A 282 -12.92 1.10 3.05
CA ASP A 282 -12.02 0.94 1.88
C ASP A 282 -12.87 0.69 0.61
N PRO A 283 -12.92 1.64 -0.34
CA PRO A 283 -13.72 1.49 -1.56
C PRO A 283 -13.23 0.37 -2.48
N PHE A 284 -11.93 0.05 -2.50
CA PHE A 284 -11.41 -0.98 -3.39
C PHE A 284 -11.71 -2.39 -2.89
N SER A 285 -11.81 -2.56 -1.57
CA SER A 285 -12.39 -3.76 -0.98
C SER A 285 -13.81 -4.00 -1.51
N GLY A 286 -14.64 -2.95 -1.60
CA GLY A 286 -15.99 -3.02 -2.19
C GLY A 286 -15.98 -3.45 -3.66
N VAL A 287 -15.20 -2.75 -4.50
CA VAL A 287 -15.10 -3.08 -5.94
C VAL A 287 -14.57 -4.49 -6.16
N ALA A 288 -13.50 -4.89 -5.46
CA ALA A 288 -12.88 -6.21 -5.64
C ALA A 288 -13.82 -7.34 -5.22
N GLN A 289 -14.50 -7.21 -4.08
CA GLN A 289 -15.50 -8.18 -3.64
C GLN A 289 -16.65 -8.27 -4.65
N SER A 290 -17.15 -7.12 -5.12
CA SER A 290 -18.22 -7.03 -6.10
C SER A 290 -17.84 -7.71 -7.43
N LEU A 291 -16.62 -7.49 -7.93
CA LEU A 291 -16.11 -8.18 -9.13
C LEU A 291 -16.01 -9.71 -8.95
N CYS A 292 -15.55 -10.18 -7.79
CA CYS A 292 -15.59 -11.61 -7.44
C CYS A 292 -17.02 -12.17 -7.48
N GLN A 293 -17.98 -11.43 -6.92
CA GLN A 293 -19.41 -11.78 -6.95
C GLN A 293 -19.97 -11.82 -8.37
N GLN A 294 -19.50 -10.94 -9.26
CA GLN A 294 -19.90 -10.93 -10.67
C GLN A 294 -19.26 -12.04 -11.52
N GLY A 295 -18.30 -12.78 -10.98
CA GLY A 295 -17.74 -14.00 -11.59
C GLY A 295 -16.24 -13.95 -11.87
N LEU A 296 -15.56 -12.83 -11.62
CA LEU A 296 -14.11 -12.78 -11.79
C LEU A 296 -13.42 -13.68 -10.74
N PRO A 297 -12.46 -14.53 -11.13
CA PRO A 297 -11.86 -15.50 -10.21
C PRO A 297 -10.99 -14.92 -9.11
N ALA A 298 -10.25 -13.85 -9.44
CA ALA A 298 -9.30 -13.21 -8.54
C ALA A 298 -9.14 -11.74 -8.89
N ILE A 299 -9.01 -10.92 -7.85
CA ILE A 299 -8.77 -9.49 -7.94
C ILE A 299 -7.67 -9.13 -6.93
N ILE A 300 -6.66 -8.41 -7.41
CA ILE A 300 -5.70 -7.73 -6.55
C ILE A 300 -6.13 -6.28 -6.45
N ALA A 301 -6.28 -5.76 -5.24
CA ALA A 301 -6.58 -4.36 -4.96
C ALA A 301 -5.54 -3.80 -4.00
N MET A 302 -5.16 -2.53 -4.19
CA MET A 302 -4.21 -1.85 -3.30
C MET A 302 -4.96 -1.22 -2.13
N GLN A 303 -4.57 -1.55 -0.88
CA GLN A 303 -5.19 -0.99 0.34
C GLN A 303 -4.50 0.27 0.87
N PHE A 304 -3.32 0.57 0.33
CA PHE A 304 -2.55 1.79 0.57
C PHE A 304 -2.05 2.31 -0.78
N GLU A 305 -1.52 3.53 -0.79
CA GLU A 305 -0.71 3.99 -1.91
C GLU A 305 0.55 3.08 -2.03
N ILE A 306 1.05 2.93 -3.25
CA ILE A 306 2.28 2.18 -3.57
C ILE A 306 3.21 3.11 -4.34
N SER A 307 4.49 3.13 -3.97
CA SER A 307 5.49 3.95 -4.63
C SER A 307 5.79 3.39 -6.02
N ASP A 308 6.27 4.25 -6.91
CA ASP A 308 6.61 3.89 -8.29
C ASP A 308 7.59 2.71 -8.37
N ASP A 309 8.65 2.74 -7.56
CA ASP A 309 9.67 1.69 -7.54
C ASP A 309 9.16 0.38 -6.93
N ALA A 310 8.31 0.46 -5.90
CA ALA A 310 7.64 -0.72 -5.35
C ALA A 310 6.65 -1.31 -6.36
N ALA A 311 5.82 -0.50 -7.02
CA ALA A 311 4.89 -0.96 -8.05
C ALA A 311 5.63 -1.66 -9.20
N LYS A 312 6.80 -1.13 -9.60
CA LYS A 312 7.69 -1.74 -10.58
C LYS A 312 8.18 -3.11 -10.11
N ALA A 313 8.76 -3.19 -8.91
CA ALA A 313 9.30 -4.42 -8.34
C ALA A 313 8.21 -5.49 -8.13
N PHE A 314 7.05 -5.07 -7.64
CA PHE A 314 5.89 -5.93 -7.48
C PHE A 314 5.40 -6.47 -8.82
N ALA A 315 5.22 -5.61 -9.82
CA ALA A 315 4.73 -6.02 -11.14
C ALA A 315 5.70 -7.01 -11.82
N GLU A 316 7.00 -6.74 -11.80
CA GLU A 316 8.01 -7.63 -12.40
C GLU A 316 7.93 -9.04 -11.78
N GLU A 317 7.98 -9.13 -10.45
CA GLU A 317 7.96 -10.42 -9.75
C GLU A 317 6.59 -11.11 -9.89
N PHE A 318 5.49 -10.36 -9.70
CA PHE A 318 4.14 -10.90 -9.75
C PHE A 318 3.78 -11.47 -11.13
N TYR A 319 3.96 -10.70 -12.20
CA TYR A 319 3.63 -11.16 -13.55
C TYR A 319 4.59 -12.27 -14.02
N GLY A 320 5.87 -12.23 -13.60
CA GLY A 320 6.82 -13.33 -13.81
C GLY A 320 6.34 -14.63 -13.14
N ALA A 321 5.93 -14.53 -11.87
CA ALA A 321 5.39 -15.65 -11.11
C ALA A 321 4.13 -16.26 -11.73
N ILE A 322 3.19 -15.42 -12.19
CA ILE A 322 1.99 -15.86 -12.91
C ILE A 322 2.36 -16.61 -14.20
N ALA A 323 3.30 -16.06 -14.97
CA ALA A 323 3.76 -16.66 -16.20
C ALA A 323 4.49 -18.00 -16.01
N ASP A 324 5.19 -18.17 -14.88
CA ASP A 324 5.84 -19.42 -14.50
C ASP A 324 4.84 -20.52 -14.12
N GLY A 325 3.56 -20.16 -13.97
CA GLY A 325 2.46 -21.06 -13.64
C GLY A 325 2.20 -21.19 -12.14
N TYR A 326 2.63 -20.22 -11.33
CA TYR A 326 2.26 -20.21 -9.92
C TYR A 326 0.77 -19.94 -9.73
N PRO A 327 0.15 -20.52 -8.68
CA PRO A 327 -1.12 -20.03 -8.15
C PRO A 327 -1.04 -18.52 -7.85
N VAL A 328 -2.12 -17.78 -8.08
CA VAL A 328 -2.15 -16.31 -7.94
C VAL A 328 -1.77 -15.84 -6.54
N ASP A 329 -2.16 -16.59 -5.52
CA ASP A 329 -1.84 -16.33 -4.13
C ASP A 329 -0.34 -16.51 -3.83
N ALA A 330 0.28 -17.53 -4.43
CA ALA A 330 1.73 -17.69 -4.38
C ALA A 330 2.45 -16.56 -5.13
N ALA A 331 1.93 -16.15 -6.30
CA ALA A 331 2.48 -15.05 -7.08
C ALA A 331 2.41 -13.70 -6.33
N VAL A 332 1.30 -13.43 -5.63
CA VAL A 332 1.19 -12.27 -4.75
C VAL A 332 2.23 -12.37 -3.63
N SER A 333 2.39 -13.52 -2.97
CA SER A 333 3.41 -13.71 -1.93
C SER A 333 4.85 -13.52 -2.44
N GLU A 334 5.18 -13.93 -3.67
CA GLU A 334 6.48 -13.63 -4.28
C GLU A 334 6.65 -12.12 -4.51
N GLY A 335 5.63 -11.43 -5.04
CA GLY A 335 5.64 -9.97 -5.14
C GLY A 335 5.82 -9.27 -3.78
N ARG A 336 5.12 -9.71 -2.73
CA ARG A 336 5.29 -9.19 -1.37
C ARG A 336 6.71 -9.45 -0.84
N LYS A 337 7.29 -10.61 -1.14
CA LYS A 337 8.67 -10.95 -0.76
C LYS A 337 9.69 -10.03 -1.46
N ALA A 338 9.52 -9.78 -2.75
CA ALA A 338 10.33 -8.82 -3.48
C ALA A 338 10.27 -7.44 -2.81
N LEU A 339 9.07 -6.98 -2.45
CA LEU A 339 8.90 -5.71 -1.74
C LEU A 339 9.54 -5.68 -0.34
N TYR A 340 9.37 -6.77 0.42
CA TYR A 340 9.93 -6.89 1.76
C TYR A 340 11.47 -6.87 1.74
N THR A 341 12.09 -7.53 0.75
CA THR A 341 13.55 -7.59 0.60
C THR A 341 14.16 -6.38 -0.10
N GLY A 342 13.39 -5.69 -0.94
CA GLY A 342 13.83 -4.54 -1.73
C GLY A 342 13.88 -3.21 -0.97
N SER A 343 13.70 -3.24 0.35
CA SER A 343 13.72 -2.05 1.23
C SER A 343 12.60 -1.03 0.96
N PHE A 344 11.43 -1.47 0.48
CA PHE A 344 10.24 -0.63 0.22
C PHE A 344 9.35 -0.45 1.47
N GLY A 345 9.97 -0.32 2.66
CA GLY A 345 9.25 -0.15 3.92
C GLY A 345 8.19 -1.23 4.19
N GLN A 346 6.94 -0.80 4.37
CA GLN A 346 5.79 -1.68 4.64
C GLN A 346 4.85 -1.83 3.43
N GLU A 347 5.25 -1.36 2.25
CA GLU A 347 4.44 -1.42 1.02
C GLU A 347 4.19 -2.86 0.53
N TRP A 348 4.95 -3.83 1.04
CA TRP A 348 4.70 -5.27 0.82
C TRP A 348 3.30 -5.70 1.28
N ALA A 349 2.68 -4.99 2.22
CA ALA A 349 1.31 -5.30 2.65
C ALA A 349 0.24 -4.66 1.75
N THR A 350 0.60 -3.70 0.89
CA THR A 350 -0.34 -2.94 0.06
C THR A 350 -1.19 -3.80 -0.88
N PRO A 351 -0.65 -4.80 -1.60
CA PRO A 351 -1.46 -5.63 -2.49
C PRO A 351 -2.31 -6.62 -1.68
N VAL A 352 -3.63 -6.50 -1.77
CA VAL A 352 -4.62 -7.39 -1.16
C VAL A 352 -5.22 -8.31 -2.22
N LEU A 353 -5.22 -9.61 -1.96
CA LEU A 353 -5.81 -10.61 -2.87
C LEU A 353 -7.20 -11.01 -2.40
N TYR A 354 -8.19 -10.72 -3.23
CA TYR A 354 -9.54 -11.28 -3.18
C TYR A 354 -9.64 -12.40 -4.19
N MET A 355 -10.10 -13.58 -3.80
CA MET A 355 -10.32 -14.66 -4.76
C MET A 355 -11.49 -15.56 -4.40
N ARG A 356 -12.07 -16.16 -5.44
CA ARG A 356 -13.02 -17.27 -5.36
C ARG A 356 -12.51 -18.53 -6.05
N SER A 357 -11.32 -18.47 -6.65
CA SER A 357 -10.66 -19.65 -7.23
C SER A 357 -10.31 -20.64 -6.11
N PRO A 358 -10.74 -21.91 -6.20
CA PRO A 358 -10.61 -22.88 -5.13
C PRO A 358 -9.18 -23.39 -4.92
N ASN A 359 -8.22 -23.07 -5.79
CA ASN A 359 -6.83 -23.49 -5.60
C ASN A 359 -5.82 -22.41 -6.03
N GLY A 360 -6.30 -21.19 -6.36
CA GLY A 360 -5.47 -20.09 -6.85
C GLY A 360 -4.92 -20.29 -8.26
N VAL A 361 -5.09 -21.45 -8.91
CA VAL A 361 -4.60 -21.68 -10.28
C VAL A 361 -5.56 -21.02 -11.26
N LEU A 362 -5.14 -19.89 -11.83
CA LEU A 362 -5.94 -19.14 -12.80
C LEU A 362 -5.68 -19.57 -14.24
N PHE A 363 -4.43 -19.93 -14.54
CA PHE A 363 -3.97 -20.25 -15.88
C PHE A 363 -3.23 -21.59 -15.90
N ASP A 364 -3.64 -22.47 -16.80
CA ASP A 364 -2.89 -23.67 -17.20
C ASP A 364 -1.98 -23.30 -18.38
N ILE A 365 -0.75 -22.90 -18.07
CA ILE A 365 0.24 -22.41 -19.03
C ILE A 365 0.85 -23.59 -19.80
N GLN A 366 0.53 -23.68 -21.08
CA GLN A 366 1.08 -24.68 -21.98
C GLN A 366 2.51 -24.27 -22.37
N ARG A 367 3.51 -24.77 -21.64
CA ARG A 367 4.92 -24.61 -22.05
C ARG A 367 5.12 -25.30 -23.40
N ARG A 368 5.69 -24.60 -24.39
CA ARG A 368 6.18 -25.27 -25.61
C ARG A 368 7.08 -26.41 -25.14
N SER A 369 6.71 -27.66 -25.42
CA SER A 369 7.70 -28.73 -25.32
C SER A 369 8.84 -28.30 -26.23
N LYS A 370 10.07 -28.23 -25.70
CA LYS A 370 11.23 -28.32 -26.58
C LYS A 370 11.05 -29.63 -27.33
N SER A 371 10.63 -29.56 -28.58
CA SER A 371 10.77 -30.69 -29.48
C SER A 371 12.26 -30.93 -29.56
N THR A 372 12.77 -31.86 -28.76
CA THR A 372 13.98 -32.59 -29.13
C THR A 372 13.70 -33.06 -30.56
N PRO A 373 14.55 -32.74 -31.56
CA PRO A 373 14.39 -33.31 -32.88
C PRO A 373 14.31 -34.81 -32.68
N GLY A 374 13.11 -35.36 -32.89
CA GLY A 374 12.87 -36.78 -32.69
C GLY A 374 13.82 -37.49 -33.62
N LYS A 375 14.76 -38.26 -33.04
CA LYS A 375 15.45 -39.30 -33.78
C LYS A 375 14.33 -40.14 -34.39
N ALA A 376 14.18 -40.06 -35.70
CA ALA A 376 13.20 -40.84 -36.43
C ALA A 376 13.31 -42.30 -35.96
N PRO A 377 12.19 -42.98 -35.65
CA PRO A 377 12.22 -44.42 -35.49
C PRO A 377 12.82 -45.00 -36.77
N ALA A 378 13.86 -45.83 -36.64
CA ALA A 378 14.38 -46.56 -37.78
C ALA A 378 13.22 -47.35 -38.43
N PRO A 379 13.08 -47.32 -39.76
CA PRO A 379 12.07 -48.13 -40.43
C PRO A 379 12.36 -49.62 -40.15
N ASP A 380 11.34 -50.32 -39.67
CA ASP A 380 11.33 -51.78 -39.55
C ASP A 380 11.53 -52.39 -40.96
N PRO A 381 12.50 -53.29 -41.18
CA PRO A 381 12.81 -53.87 -42.49
C PRO A 381 11.84 -54.99 -42.91
N SER A 382 10.56 -54.86 -42.56
CA SER A 382 9.58 -55.95 -42.73
C SER A 382 8.29 -55.46 -43.38
N THR A 383 8.36 -54.79 -44.53
CA THR A 383 7.19 -54.67 -45.43
C THR A 383 7.64 -54.33 -46.85
N GLU A 384 7.80 -55.36 -47.67
CA GLU A 384 7.88 -55.19 -49.12
C GLU A 384 6.51 -54.83 -49.72
N PRO A 385 6.48 -54.14 -50.88
CA PRO A 385 5.35 -53.36 -51.34
C PRO A 385 4.41 -54.17 -52.23
N VAL A 386 3.10 -54.13 -51.94
CA VAL A 386 2.08 -54.58 -52.90
C VAL A 386 1.53 -53.37 -53.65
N HIS A 387 1.85 -53.36 -54.95
CA HIS A 387 1.24 -52.55 -55.99
C HIS A 387 -0.30 -52.55 -55.91
N THR A 388 -0.91 -51.37 -56.08
CA THR A 388 -2.27 -51.28 -56.61
C THR A 388 -2.36 -50.15 -57.65
N GLN A 389 -2.69 -50.54 -58.88
CA GLN A 389 -3.21 -49.66 -59.93
C GLN A 389 -4.75 -49.53 -59.80
N PRO A 390 -5.36 -48.49 -60.41
CA PRO A 390 -6.75 -48.11 -60.15
C PRO A 390 -7.74 -48.80 -61.11
N VAL A 391 -8.90 -49.24 -60.62
CA VAL A 391 -10.04 -49.61 -61.48
C VAL A 391 -11.39 -49.16 -60.92
N LEU A 392 -12.14 -48.58 -61.85
CA LEU A 392 -13.53 -48.16 -61.92
C LEU A 392 -14.60 -49.07 -61.28
N ASN A 393 -15.55 -48.41 -60.60
CA ASN A 393 -17.01 -48.44 -60.79
C ASN A 393 -17.86 -49.74 -60.74
N GLN A 394 -18.91 -49.64 -59.88
CA GLN A 394 -20.25 -50.27 -59.85
C GLN A 394 -20.45 -51.56 -59.02
N PRO A 395 -21.70 -51.89 -58.61
CA PRO A 395 -22.75 -51.02 -58.03
C PRO A 395 -23.35 -51.59 -56.72
N VAL A 396 -24.14 -50.74 -56.06
CA VAL A 396 -24.87 -50.94 -54.80
C VAL A 396 -25.87 -52.12 -54.86
N ILE A 397 -25.83 -52.99 -53.84
CA ILE A 397 -26.94 -53.88 -53.46
C ILE A 397 -27.17 -53.76 -51.94
N SER A 398 -28.44 -53.51 -51.60
CA SER A 398 -28.98 -53.03 -50.33
C SER A 398 -29.07 -54.06 -49.19
N GLN A 399 -28.84 -53.63 -47.94
CA GLN A 399 -29.45 -54.14 -46.69
C GLN A 399 -29.43 -53.01 -45.61
N PRO A 400 -30.22 -53.10 -44.52
CA PRO A 400 -31.58 -52.58 -44.42
C PRO A 400 -31.68 -51.28 -43.61
N THR A 401 -32.70 -50.48 -43.92
CA THR A 401 -33.07 -49.24 -43.22
C THR A 401 -33.51 -49.53 -41.79
N LEU A 402 -32.74 -49.03 -40.81
CA LEU A 402 -33.22 -48.84 -39.44
C LEU A 402 -34.21 -47.67 -39.44
N ILE A 403 -35.47 -47.99 -39.19
CA ILE A 403 -36.54 -47.02 -38.93
C ILE A 403 -36.19 -46.32 -37.61
N PRO A 404 -36.02 -44.99 -37.56
CA PRO A 404 -35.93 -44.26 -36.30
C PRO A 404 -37.28 -44.37 -35.59
N GLY A 405 -37.27 -44.92 -34.36
CA GLY A 405 -38.45 -44.87 -33.48
C GLY A 405 -38.87 -43.43 -33.20
N PRO A 406 -40.13 -43.20 -32.75
CA PRO A 406 -40.63 -41.86 -32.53
C PRO A 406 -39.78 -41.13 -31.48
N LEU A 407 -39.38 -39.90 -31.81
CA LEU A 407 -38.72 -38.99 -30.89
C LEU A 407 -39.58 -38.81 -29.62
N PRO A 408 -38.99 -38.85 -28.41
CA PRO A 408 -39.72 -38.50 -27.21
C PRO A 408 -40.22 -37.05 -27.31
N PRO A 409 -41.42 -36.74 -26.77
CA PRO A 409 -41.93 -35.38 -26.82
C PRO A 409 -40.98 -34.41 -26.09
N PRO A 410 -40.91 -33.14 -26.53
CA PRO A 410 -40.06 -32.15 -25.89
C PRO A 410 -40.46 -32.00 -24.41
N PHE A 411 -39.46 -31.95 -23.55
CA PHE A 411 -39.64 -31.73 -22.12
C PHE A 411 -40.27 -30.36 -21.91
N VAL A 412 -41.54 -30.33 -21.50
CA VAL A 412 -42.22 -29.12 -21.05
C VAL A 412 -41.92 -28.98 -19.55
N PRO A 413 -41.16 -27.97 -19.10
CA PRO A 413 -40.92 -27.77 -17.67
C PRO A 413 -42.26 -27.50 -16.96
N PRO A 414 -42.46 -28.01 -15.73
CA PRO A 414 -43.66 -27.71 -14.97
C PRO A 414 -43.79 -26.21 -14.73
N PRO A 415 -45.02 -25.66 -14.64
CA PRO A 415 -45.22 -24.26 -14.34
C PRO A 415 -44.60 -23.93 -12.97
N PRO A 416 -44.04 -22.71 -12.80
CA PRO A 416 -43.46 -22.30 -11.55
C PRO A 416 -44.49 -22.41 -10.41
N PRO A 417 -44.06 -22.76 -9.18
CA PRO A 417 -44.96 -22.78 -8.05
C PRO A 417 -45.62 -21.41 -7.88
N PRO A 418 -46.90 -21.34 -7.48
CA PRO A 418 -47.57 -20.07 -7.24
C PRO A 418 -46.79 -19.28 -6.19
N LEU A 419 -46.54 -18.00 -6.48
CA LEU A 419 -45.91 -17.08 -5.54
C LEU A 419 -46.64 -17.14 -4.20
N PRO A 420 -45.93 -17.14 -3.06
CA PRO A 420 -46.56 -17.19 -1.74
C PRO A 420 -47.55 -16.03 -1.62
N GLN A 421 -48.83 -16.36 -1.47
CA GLN A 421 -49.85 -15.36 -1.20
C GLN A 421 -49.62 -14.84 0.21
N LYS A 422 -49.30 -13.55 0.33
CA LYS A 422 -49.14 -12.87 1.60
C LYS A 422 -50.46 -12.98 2.39
N SER A 423 -50.36 -13.33 3.67
CA SER A 423 -51.54 -13.39 4.54
C SER A 423 -52.20 -11.99 4.65
N PRO A 424 -53.49 -11.91 4.99
CA PRO A 424 -54.15 -10.62 5.24
C PRO A 424 -53.43 -9.75 6.27
N GLU A 425 -52.80 -10.36 7.28
CA GLU A 425 -51.96 -9.65 8.25
C GLU A 425 -50.68 -9.09 7.62
N GLN A 426 -50.01 -9.85 6.74
CA GLN A 426 -48.82 -9.36 6.04
C GLN A 426 -49.14 -8.20 5.10
N LEU A 427 -50.29 -8.25 4.41
CA LEU A 427 -50.77 -7.15 3.58
C LEU A 427 -51.15 -5.92 4.41
N ALA A 428 -51.72 -6.12 5.62
CA ALA A 428 -52.05 -5.02 6.52
C ALA A 428 -50.79 -4.33 7.10
N VAL A 429 -49.75 -5.11 7.44
CA VAL A 429 -48.47 -4.57 7.92
C VAL A 429 -47.76 -3.76 6.82
N GLU A 430 -47.80 -4.26 5.57
CA GLU A 430 -47.19 -3.57 4.43
C GLU A 430 -47.96 -2.30 4.04
N ALA A 431 -49.30 -2.34 4.10
CA ALA A 431 -50.14 -1.17 3.90
C ALA A 431 -49.93 -0.10 4.99
N ALA A 432 -49.78 -0.52 6.26
CA ALA A 432 -49.45 0.39 7.35
C ALA A 432 -48.05 1.01 7.20
N ALA A 433 -47.06 0.22 6.75
CA ALA A 433 -45.71 0.71 6.48
C ALA A 433 -45.66 1.71 5.31
N GLU A 434 -46.48 1.51 4.28
CA GLU A 434 -46.56 2.42 3.14
C GLU A 434 -47.30 3.73 3.47
N VAL A 435 -48.35 3.66 4.30
CA VAL A 435 -49.00 4.87 4.84
C VAL A 435 -48.03 5.66 5.72
N GLN A 436 -47.25 4.99 6.57
CA GLN A 436 -46.24 5.65 7.40
C GLN A 436 -45.13 6.31 6.55
N ARG A 437 -44.67 5.65 5.48
CA ARG A 437 -43.73 6.23 4.52
C ARG A 437 -44.25 7.49 3.85
N ARG A 438 -45.53 7.52 3.44
CA ARG A 438 -46.14 8.72 2.85
C ARG A 438 -46.26 9.85 3.86
N VAL A 439 -46.62 9.55 5.11
CA VAL A 439 -46.68 10.52 6.19
C VAL A 439 -45.29 11.10 6.51
N ASP A 440 -44.24 10.29 6.44
CA ASP A 440 -42.87 10.74 6.69
C ASP A 440 -42.27 11.54 5.51
N LEU A 441 -42.73 11.29 4.27
CA LEU A 441 -42.36 12.08 3.07
C LEU A 441 -43.05 13.44 3.00
N GLU A 442 -44.25 13.58 3.57
CA GLU A 442 -45.01 14.83 3.60
C GLU A 442 -44.70 15.71 4.84
N ARG A 443 -43.90 15.21 5.81
CA ARG A 443 -43.46 16.01 6.96
C ARG A 443 -42.46 17.09 6.53
N PRO A 444 -42.74 18.38 6.81
CA PRO A 444 -41.77 19.45 6.58
C PRO A 444 -40.51 19.20 7.41
N ARG A 445 -39.32 19.26 6.79
CA ARG A 445 -38.06 19.15 7.53
C ARG A 445 -37.96 20.27 8.55
N PRO A 446 -37.57 19.99 9.81
CA PRO A 446 -37.29 21.06 10.77
C PRO A 446 -36.13 21.91 10.25
N GLN A 447 -36.33 23.23 10.21
CA GLN A 447 -35.25 24.17 9.90
C GLN A 447 -34.20 24.10 11.02
N PRO A 448 -32.89 24.10 10.68
CA PRO A 448 -31.85 24.18 11.68
C PRO A 448 -31.99 25.49 12.47
N PRO A 449 -31.73 25.48 13.80
CA PRO A 449 -31.78 26.70 14.60
C PRO A 449 -30.74 27.71 14.07
N PRO A 450 -31.03 29.02 14.12
CA PRO A 450 -30.07 30.03 13.73
C PRO A 450 -28.81 29.95 14.61
N PRO A 451 -27.62 30.25 14.05
CA PRO A 451 -26.38 30.19 14.79
C PRO A 451 -26.42 31.16 15.99
N ALA A 452 -25.98 30.68 17.15
CA ALA A 452 -25.85 31.51 18.35
C ALA A 452 -24.90 32.69 18.08
N PRO A 453 -25.18 33.90 18.60
CA PRO A 453 -24.32 35.04 18.41
C PRO A 453 -22.97 34.81 19.10
N THR A 454 -21.89 34.99 18.33
CA THR A 454 -20.50 34.89 18.79
C THR A 454 -20.23 35.93 19.89
N PRO A 455 -19.76 35.55 21.09
CA PRO A 455 -19.35 36.53 22.09
C PRO A 455 -18.06 37.23 21.63
N ILE A 456 -18.14 38.56 21.55
CA ILE A 456 -17.01 39.46 21.30
C ILE A 456 -16.03 39.31 22.47
N ARG A 457 -14.85 38.74 22.22
CA ARG A 457 -13.76 38.70 23.19
C ARG A 457 -13.01 40.03 23.15
N VAL A 458 -13.45 40.97 23.98
CA VAL A 458 -12.70 42.19 24.31
C VAL A 458 -11.46 41.76 25.10
N GLY A 459 -10.28 42.09 24.59
CA GLY A 459 -9.01 41.84 25.29
C GLY A 459 -8.88 42.72 26.54
N PRO A 460 -8.23 42.26 27.61
CA PRO A 460 -7.97 43.12 28.76
C PRO A 460 -6.77 44.04 28.48
N THR A 461 -7.03 45.35 28.43
CA THR A 461 -6.05 46.42 28.66
C THR A 461 -5.77 46.58 30.18
N PRO A 462 -4.60 47.12 30.56
CA PRO A 462 -4.02 46.92 31.89
C PRO A 462 -4.50 47.95 32.92
N PRO A 463 -4.50 47.62 34.23
CA PRO A 463 -4.60 48.64 35.27
C PRO A 463 -3.22 49.21 35.66
N PRO A 464 -3.17 50.47 36.13
CA PRO A 464 -1.94 51.22 36.38
C PRO A 464 -1.35 51.00 37.78
N HIS A 465 -0.10 51.46 37.91
CA HIS A 465 0.76 51.46 39.10
C HIS A 465 0.09 51.86 40.42
N SER A 466 0.42 51.13 41.49
CA SER A 466 0.40 51.64 42.86
C SER A 466 1.50 50.98 43.69
N ASN A 467 2.52 51.78 44.01
CA ASN A 467 3.53 51.49 45.01
C ASN A 467 2.89 51.56 46.40
N ARG A 468 3.00 50.48 47.20
CA ARG A 468 3.20 50.62 48.65
C ARG A 468 3.79 49.35 49.25
N LYS A 469 4.94 49.55 49.90
CA LYS A 469 5.70 48.59 50.70
C LYS A 469 4.90 48.21 51.95
N LEU A 470 4.95 46.95 52.37
CA LEU A 470 5.03 46.62 53.79
C LEU A 470 5.69 45.25 54.00
N PHE A 471 6.73 45.27 54.84
CA PHE A 471 7.43 44.12 55.42
C PHE A 471 6.52 43.36 56.40
N ILE A 472 6.83 42.06 56.60
CA ILE A 472 6.95 41.29 57.86
C ILE A 472 6.45 39.85 57.65
N GLY A 473 7.27 38.87 58.07
CA GLY A 473 6.76 37.72 58.82
C GLY A 473 6.89 36.32 58.21
N LEU A 474 7.92 35.61 58.68
CA LEU A 474 8.05 34.15 58.88
C LEU A 474 6.76 33.29 58.81
N GLY A 475 6.90 32.06 58.26
CA GLY A 475 5.93 30.98 58.49
C GLY A 475 6.16 29.69 57.69
N LEU A 476 7.35 29.09 57.79
CA LEU A 476 7.64 27.74 57.26
C LEU A 476 7.45 26.72 58.40
N GLY A 477 6.44 25.86 58.27
CA GLY A 477 6.17 24.64 59.04
C GLY A 477 5.23 23.79 58.17
N LEU A 478 5.57 22.63 57.60
CA LEU A 478 6.38 21.46 57.97
C LEU A 478 5.73 20.57 59.05
N GLY A 479 5.37 19.35 58.61
CA GLY A 479 5.03 18.16 59.40
C GLY A 479 3.92 17.33 58.72
N VAL A 480 3.93 16.00 58.60
CA VAL A 480 4.78 14.86 59.05
C VAL A 480 4.34 13.65 58.18
N VAL A 481 5.19 12.69 57.75
CA VAL A 481 5.53 11.35 58.34
C VAL A 481 6.42 10.68 57.25
N GLY A 482 7.66 10.18 57.45
CA GLY A 482 8.17 9.12 58.36
C GLY A 482 8.38 7.83 57.52
N VAL A 483 9.48 7.05 57.51
CA VAL A 483 10.65 6.84 58.38
C VAL A 483 11.74 6.09 57.56
N VAL A 484 13.04 6.32 57.86
CA VAL A 484 14.19 5.46 57.51
C VAL A 484 14.94 5.10 58.80
N ILE A 485 15.31 3.82 59.00
CA ILE A 485 16.43 3.39 59.86
C ILE A 485 17.21 2.25 59.19
N ALA A 486 18.53 2.32 59.34
CA ALA A 486 19.59 1.48 58.78
C ALA A 486 20.02 0.29 59.68
N GLY A 487 20.81 -0.62 59.12
CA GLY A 487 21.62 -1.60 59.87
C GLY A 487 22.70 -2.24 58.99
N ILE A 488 23.96 -2.08 59.39
CA ILE A 488 25.17 -2.69 58.82
C ILE A 488 25.48 -4.02 59.58
N LEU A 489 26.18 -4.93 58.89
CA LEU A 489 27.21 -5.91 59.33
C LEU A 489 26.88 -7.42 59.35
N ILE A 490 27.79 -8.17 58.68
CA ILE A 490 28.32 -9.54 58.89
C ILE A 490 28.15 -10.52 57.70
N ALA A 491 29.31 -10.70 57.03
CA ALA A 491 29.93 -11.94 56.55
C ALA A 491 29.33 -12.86 55.46
N ASN A 492 30.28 -13.31 54.62
CA ASN A 492 30.35 -14.55 53.86
C ASN A 492 29.41 -14.74 52.67
N ILE A 493 30.01 -14.86 51.47
CA ILE A 493 29.96 -16.02 50.56
C ILE A 493 30.90 -15.71 49.36
N PRO A 494 31.60 -16.70 48.78
CA PRO A 494 32.99 -16.57 48.32
C PRO A 494 33.16 -16.16 46.85
N LYS A 495 34.35 -15.61 46.56
CA LYS A 495 34.89 -15.33 45.21
C LYS A 495 35.12 -16.62 44.41
N PRO A 496 34.96 -16.62 43.07
CA PRO A 496 35.69 -17.55 42.23
C PRO A 496 37.13 -17.05 42.03
N THR A 497 38.07 -17.92 42.37
CA THR A 497 39.52 -17.76 42.26
C THR A 497 39.96 -17.76 40.78
N PRO A 498 40.87 -16.87 40.35
CA PRO A 498 41.63 -17.04 39.11
C PRO A 498 42.89 -17.86 39.39
N GLN A 499 43.21 -18.82 38.50
CA GLN A 499 44.44 -19.61 38.53
C GLN A 499 45.31 -19.31 37.28
N PRO A 500 46.62 -19.59 37.33
CA PRO A 500 47.66 -18.58 37.14
C PRO A 500 48.41 -18.64 35.80
N GLU A 501 49.09 -17.54 35.48
CA GLU A 501 50.19 -17.46 34.50
C GLU A 501 51.39 -18.34 34.90
N PRO A 502 52.15 -18.88 33.92
CA PRO A 502 53.54 -19.23 34.14
C PRO A 502 54.52 -18.39 33.28
N GLU A 503 55.47 -17.81 34.00
CA GLU A 503 56.93 -17.67 33.76
C GLU A 503 57.53 -17.17 32.43
N ARG A 504 58.45 -16.20 32.60
CA ARG A 504 59.41 -15.65 31.62
C ARG A 504 60.75 -16.40 31.66
N THR A 505 61.43 -16.56 30.50
CA THR A 505 62.87 -16.25 30.22
C THR A 505 63.26 -16.68 28.76
N PRO A 506 64.43 -16.31 28.17
CA PRO A 506 64.74 -15.01 27.56
C PRO A 506 65.36 -15.03 26.11
N ALA A 507 65.41 -13.85 25.49
CA ALA A 507 66.40 -13.30 24.52
C ALA A 507 66.80 -14.06 23.22
N THR A 508 66.57 -13.42 22.05
CA THR A 508 67.62 -13.10 21.05
C THR A 508 67.17 -11.93 20.12
N GLU A 509 67.96 -10.85 20.06
CA GLU A 509 67.95 -9.71 19.09
C GLU A 509 68.73 -10.08 17.80
N PRO A 510 68.92 -9.23 16.74
CA PRO A 510 68.37 -7.90 16.35
C PRO A 510 67.80 -7.94 14.88
N ALA A 511 67.33 -6.90 14.15
CA ALA A 511 67.82 -5.54 13.94
C ALA A 511 66.82 -4.63 13.16
N THR A 512 66.75 -3.35 13.58
CA THR A 512 66.54 -2.06 12.84
C THR A 512 65.55 -2.01 11.64
N ASN A 513 64.55 -1.11 11.58
CA ASN A 513 64.72 0.35 11.46
C ASN A 513 63.37 1.13 11.56
N ARG A 514 63.35 2.17 12.44
CA ARG A 514 62.74 3.53 12.40
C ARG A 514 61.56 3.85 11.43
N ALA A 515 60.52 4.65 11.75
CA ALA A 515 60.42 5.76 12.72
C ALA A 515 58.96 6.20 13.07
N THR A 516 58.83 6.69 14.31
CA THR A 516 57.98 7.79 14.85
C THR A 516 56.44 7.75 14.86
N VAL A 517 55.93 7.60 16.09
CA VAL A 517 54.59 7.95 16.59
C VAL A 517 54.65 9.32 17.26
N VAL A 518 53.63 10.16 17.05
CA VAL A 518 53.35 11.37 17.86
C VAL A 518 52.02 11.19 18.58
N THR A 519 52.04 11.51 19.87
CA THR A 519 50.95 11.47 20.88
C THR A 519 49.76 12.39 20.59
N PRO A 520 48.54 12.08 21.07
CA PRO A 520 47.37 12.96 20.97
C PRO A 520 47.36 14.04 22.08
N PRO A 521 46.90 15.27 21.82
CA PRO A 521 46.67 16.25 22.87
C PRO A 521 45.21 16.33 23.33
N SER A 522 45.08 16.87 24.53
CA SER A 522 43.92 17.00 25.41
C SER A 522 42.75 17.84 24.89
N ALA A 523 41.58 17.58 25.49
CA ALA A 523 40.34 18.34 25.36
C ALA A 523 40.54 19.85 25.65
N THR A 524 39.97 20.70 24.78
CA THR A 524 39.92 22.16 24.94
C THR A 524 38.46 22.61 25.08
N THR A 525 38.20 23.31 26.17
CA THR A 525 36.98 24.06 26.53
C THR A 525 36.65 25.11 25.48
N ILE A 526 35.40 25.16 25.00
CA ILE A 526 34.87 26.24 24.14
C ILE A 526 34.31 27.35 25.04
N THR A 527 34.86 28.54 24.92
CA THR A 527 34.36 29.79 25.53
C THR A 527 33.38 30.47 24.57
N HIS A 528 32.15 30.75 25.02
CA HIS A 528 31.22 31.61 24.28
C HIS A 528 31.61 33.08 24.45
N SER A 529 31.84 33.77 23.33
CA SER A 529 32.01 35.23 23.28
C SER A 529 30.74 35.87 22.72
N THR A 530 30.11 36.75 23.50
CA THR A 530 28.86 37.45 23.17
C THR A 530 29.12 38.82 22.55
N VAL A 531 29.64 38.82 21.31
CA VAL A 531 29.59 39.97 20.39
C VAL A 531 29.28 39.40 19.00
N PRO A 532 28.20 39.82 18.31
CA PRO A 532 27.89 39.30 16.98
C PRO A 532 28.98 39.70 16.00
N ASP A 533 29.56 38.70 15.34
CA ASP A 533 30.57 38.86 14.30
C ASP A 533 29.97 39.64 13.10
N GLN A 534 30.77 40.50 12.46
CA GLN A 534 30.33 41.27 11.29
C GLN A 534 29.90 40.33 10.14
N SER A 535 30.44 39.11 10.09
CA SER A 535 30.06 38.05 9.15
C SER A 535 28.61 37.57 9.35
N THR A 536 28.17 37.40 10.61
CA THR A 536 26.80 36.98 10.98
C THR A 536 25.77 38.02 10.53
N THR A 537 26.13 39.30 10.55
CA THR A 537 25.24 40.40 10.13
C THR A 537 25.16 40.54 8.60
N ALA A 538 26.17 40.08 7.86
CA ALA A 538 26.16 40.09 6.39
C ALA A 538 25.31 38.94 5.83
N ILE A 539 25.45 37.73 6.40
CA ILE A 539 24.66 36.55 5.99
C ILE A 539 23.19 36.73 6.38
N GLY A 540 22.89 37.29 7.56
CA GLY A 540 21.53 37.66 7.95
C GLY A 540 20.84 38.55 6.91
N ARG A 541 21.49 39.64 6.49
CA ARG A 541 20.98 40.54 5.43
C ARG A 541 20.84 39.85 4.08
N TRP A 542 21.76 38.96 3.74
CA TRP A 542 21.68 38.18 2.50
C TRP A 542 20.45 37.27 2.48
N ILE A 543 20.13 36.62 3.60
CA ILE A 543 18.93 35.76 3.73
C ILE A 543 17.65 36.59 3.59
N GLU A 544 17.58 37.78 4.19
CA GLU A 544 16.44 38.68 4.03
C GLU A 544 16.21 39.05 2.56
N GLN A 545 17.28 39.33 1.81
CA GLN A 545 17.22 39.60 0.37
C GLN A 545 16.76 38.38 -0.44
N PHE A 546 17.26 37.18 -0.10
CA PHE A 546 16.84 35.92 -0.72
C PHE A 546 15.35 35.62 -0.47
N VAL A 547 14.90 35.77 0.77
CA VAL A 547 13.50 35.53 1.17
C VAL A 547 12.58 36.53 0.46
N SER A 548 12.97 37.81 0.40
CA SER A 548 12.23 38.82 -0.34
C SER A 548 12.15 38.52 -1.85
N ALA A 549 13.27 38.10 -2.47
CA ALA A 549 13.28 37.67 -3.86
C ALA A 549 12.41 36.42 -4.10
N SER A 550 12.19 35.62 -3.06
CA SER A 550 11.38 34.39 -3.12
C SER A 550 9.87 34.64 -3.05
N GLU A 551 9.39 35.84 -2.72
CA GLU A 551 7.95 36.16 -2.67
C GLU A 551 7.30 36.42 -4.04
N GLY A 552 8.11 36.52 -5.11
CA GLY A 552 7.62 36.78 -6.46
C GLY A 552 7.79 35.60 -7.43
N PRO A 553 7.05 35.58 -8.55
CA PRO A 553 7.19 34.59 -9.61
C PRO A 553 8.44 34.82 -10.48
N SER A 554 9.15 35.93 -10.31
CA SER A 554 10.34 36.28 -11.11
C SER A 554 11.51 35.35 -10.80
N THR A 555 11.81 34.45 -11.74
CA THR A 555 12.97 33.54 -11.66
C THR A 555 14.28 34.27 -12.00
N GLN A 556 14.21 35.36 -12.76
CA GLN A 556 15.37 36.21 -13.09
C GLN A 556 16.03 36.80 -11.83
N THR A 557 15.23 37.23 -10.86
CA THR A 557 15.74 37.81 -9.60
C THR A 557 16.32 36.73 -8.69
N LEU A 558 15.75 35.52 -8.72
CA LEU A 558 16.24 34.38 -7.94
C LEU A 558 17.53 33.78 -8.47
N ARG A 559 17.80 33.88 -9.78
CA ARG A 559 19.02 33.34 -10.40
C ARG A 559 20.30 33.81 -9.70
N ALA A 560 20.31 35.05 -9.23
CA ALA A 560 21.45 35.65 -8.55
C ALA A 560 21.82 34.93 -7.23
N PHE A 561 20.90 34.19 -6.61
CA PHE A 561 21.10 33.51 -5.34
C PHE A 561 21.54 32.06 -5.49
N TYR A 562 21.30 31.40 -6.63
CA TYR A 562 21.55 29.97 -6.79
C TYR A 562 22.85 29.67 -7.54
N GLY A 563 23.54 28.61 -7.15
CA GLY A 563 24.57 27.98 -7.96
C GLY A 563 23.98 27.31 -9.21
N ASP A 564 24.82 26.82 -10.11
CA ASP A 564 24.38 26.10 -11.33
C ASP A 564 23.73 24.75 -10.99
N THR A 565 24.13 24.17 -9.86
CA THR A 565 23.63 22.91 -9.33
C THR A 565 23.50 23.04 -7.82
N VAL A 566 22.37 22.59 -7.28
CA VAL A 566 22.05 22.64 -5.86
C VAL A 566 21.82 21.22 -5.37
N SER A 567 22.51 20.80 -4.32
CA SER A 567 22.45 19.46 -3.76
C SER A 567 22.69 19.51 -2.24
N PRO A 568 21.74 19.03 -1.42
CA PRO A 568 20.37 18.64 -1.82
C PRO A 568 19.53 19.85 -2.26
N TYR A 569 18.44 19.63 -3.00
CA TYR A 569 17.42 20.64 -3.29
C TYR A 569 16.03 20.13 -2.85
N PHE A 570 15.61 20.54 -1.65
CA PHE A 570 14.43 20.03 -0.96
C PHE A 570 14.44 18.50 -0.88
N ALA A 571 13.49 17.84 -1.54
CA ALA A 571 13.39 16.38 -1.58
C ALA A 571 14.17 15.74 -2.76
N LYS A 572 14.82 16.54 -3.61
CA LYS A 572 15.66 16.06 -4.72
C LYS A 572 17.12 15.98 -4.27
N ASP A 573 17.81 14.91 -4.68
CA ASP A 573 19.25 14.75 -4.44
C ASP A 573 20.07 15.88 -5.08
N SER A 574 19.63 16.36 -6.24
CA SER A 574 20.22 17.50 -6.91
C SER A 574 19.21 18.19 -7.85
N ALA A 575 19.38 19.48 -8.09
CA ALA A 575 18.61 20.25 -9.05
C ALA A 575 19.52 21.20 -9.84
N SER A 576 19.35 21.22 -11.16
CA SER A 576 19.94 22.26 -12.02
C SER A 576 19.14 23.56 -11.93
N TRP A 577 19.69 24.67 -12.43
CA TRP A 577 18.93 25.92 -12.52
C TRP A 577 17.59 25.76 -13.27
N ALA A 578 17.55 24.94 -14.33
CA ALA A 578 16.32 24.70 -15.09
C ALA A 578 15.25 23.99 -14.24
N ASP A 579 15.66 23.04 -13.38
CA ASP A 579 14.75 22.34 -12.46
C ASP A 579 14.19 23.29 -11.41
N ILE A 580 15.05 24.16 -10.86
CA ILE A 580 14.68 25.18 -9.85
C ILE A 580 13.71 26.19 -10.44
N GLN A 581 13.97 26.63 -11.67
CA GLN A 581 13.10 27.54 -12.39
C GLN A 581 11.72 26.91 -12.64
N SER A 582 11.68 25.67 -13.15
CA SER A 582 10.42 24.96 -13.39
C SER A 582 9.63 24.72 -12.10
N ASP A 583 10.30 24.38 -10.99
CA ASP A 583 9.66 24.17 -9.70
C ASP A 583 9.03 25.47 -9.17
N LYS A 584 9.76 26.59 -9.29
CA LYS A 584 9.28 27.92 -8.90
C LYS A 584 8.04 28.34 -9.69
N GLU A 585 8.07 28.15 -11.01
CA GLU A 585 6.95 28.48 -11.89
C GLU A 585 5.71 27.63 -11.55
N ALA A 586 5.87 26.32 -11.38
CA ALA A 586 4.79 25.42 -11.00
C ALA A 586 4.23 25.72 -9.59
N TYR A 587 5.07 26.20 -8.69
CA TYR A 587 4.64 26.61 -7.35
C TYR A 587 3.82 27.91 -7.37
N PHE A 588 4.27 28.95 -8.07
CA PHE A 588 3.51 30.20 -8.22
C PHE A 588 2.24 30.05 -9.07
N ASP A 589 2.22 29.08 -9.99
CA ASP A 589 1.00 28.70 -10.68
C ASP A 589 -0.06 28.16 -9.71
N ARG A 590 0.34 27.44 -8.66
CA ARG A 590 -0.61 26.94 -7.64
C ARG A 590 -0.96 28.01 -6.60
N PHE A 591 0.03 28.81 -6.19
CA PHE A 591 -0.06 29.80 -5.13
C PHE A 591 0.36 31.19 -5.64
N PRO A 592 -0.54 31.92 -6.34
CA PRO A 592 -0.20 33.20 -6.95
C PRO A 592 0.15 34.31 -5.95
N GLN A 593 -0.18 34.15 -4.67
CA GLN A 593 0.18 35.09 -3.60
C GLN A 593 0.87 34.33 -2.48
N ILE A 594 2.14 34.66 -2.22
CA ILE A 594 2.92 34.11 -1.12
C ILE A 594 3.59 35.27 -0.36
N ARG A 595 3.65 35.15 0.97
CA ARG A 595 4.37 36.04 1.88
C ARG A 595 5.20 35.21 2.84
N TYR A 596 6.42 35.64 3.10
CA TYR A 596 7.32 35.02 4.05
C TYR A 596 7.68 35.99 5.18
N ALA A 597 7.89 35.45 6.37
CA ALA A 597 8.47 36.16 7.49
C ALA A 597 9.48 35.26 8.18
N ILE A 598 10.71 35.74 8.35
CA ILE A 598 11.72 35.04 9.14
C ILE A 598 11.28 35.05 10.60
N VAL A 599 11.31 33.88 11.24
CA VAL A 599 10.93 33.71 12.65
C VAL A 599 12.15 33.36 13.48
N GLY A 600 12.48 34.26 14.42
CA GLY A 600 13.68 34.17 15.22
C GLY A 600 14.94 34.60 14.45
N GLU A 601 16.10 34.43 15.07
CA GLU A 601 17.39 34.75 14.43
C GLU A 601 17.94 33.53 13.69
N PRO A 602 18.29 33.67 12.38
CA PRO A 602 19.01 32.64 11.64
C PRO A 602 20.30 32.22 12.36
N GLN A 603 20.49 30.92 12.50
CA GLN A 603 21.72 30.35 13.05
C GLN A 603 22.71 30.12 11.91
N HIS A 604 23.93 30.59 12.07
CA HIS A 604 24.98 30.50 11.06
C HIS A 604 26.21 29.79 11.61
N SER A 605 26.78 28.89 10.81
CA SER A 605 28.07 28.27 11.06
C SER A 605 28.87 28.18 9.75
N THR A 606 30.19 28.06 9.87
CA THR A 606 31.09 27.86 8.72
C THR A 606 31.74 26.49 8.86
N LEU A 607 31.73 25.71 7.78
CA LEU A 607 32.31 24.37 7.70
C LEU A 607 33.82 24.46 7.43
N ASP A 608 34.54 23.37 7.69
CA ASP A 608 36.00 23.29 7.50
C ASP A 608 36.45 23.52 6.05
N ASN A 609 35.54 23.28 5.08
CA ASN A 609 35.79 23.51 3.66
C ASN A 609 35.50 24.96 3.21
N GLY A 610 35.12 25.85 4.13
CA GLY A 610 34.79 27.25 3.86
C GLY A 610 33.34 27.52 3.47
N ASP A 611 32.51 26.48 3.30
CA ASP A 611 31.08 26.66 3.03
C ASP A 611 30.34 27.13 4.30
N HIS A 612 29.29 27.94 4.12
CA HIS A 612 28.46 28.39 5.23
C HIS A 612 27.18 27.57 5.32
N VAL A 613 26.78 27.19 6.53
CA VAL A 613 25.49 26.56 6.81
C VAL A 613 24.64 27.51 7.61
N VAL A 614 23.41 27.73 7.12
CA VAL A 614 22.42 28.60 7.73
C VAL A 614 21.16 27.79 8.04
N ASP A 615 20.76 27.79 9.31
CA ASP A 615 19.50 27.22 9.78
C ASP A 615 18.54 28.36 10.16
N TYR A 616 17.37 28.45 9.52
CA TYR A 616 16.40 29.52 9.78
C TYR A 616 14.96 29.01 9.64
N THR A 617 14.00 29.72 10.23
CA THR A 617 12.58 29.33 10.15
C THR A 617 11.80 30.40 9.43
N LEU A 618 10.98 30.02 8.45
CA LEU A 618 10.02 30.89 7.80
C LEU A 618 8.61 30.58 8.29
N ALA A 619 7.86 31.61 8.65
CA ALA A 619 6.41 31.58 8.59
C ALA A 619 5.98 32.01 7.19
N TYR A 620 5.03 31.30 6.60
CA TYR A 620 4.48 31.62 5.29
C TYR A 620 2.97 31.81 5.34
N SER A 621 2.48 32.66 4.44
CA SER A 621 1.07 32.81 4.12
C SER A 621 0.90 32.73 2.62
N GLU A 622 0.06 31.81 2.16
CA GLU A 622 -0.11 31.50 0.75
C GLU A 622 -1.60 31.50 0.39
N VAL A 623 -1.94 31.99 -0.79
CA VAL A 623 -3.30 31.93 -1.34
C VAL A 623 -3.28 31.12 -2.61
N ARG A 624 -4.07 30.04 -2.65
CA ARG A 624 -4.27 29.22 -3.85
C ARG A 624 -5.04 29.98 -4.92
N LYS A 625 -4.91 29.55 -6.18
CA LYS A 625 -5.72 30.07 -7.29
C LYS A 625 -7.24 30.04 -7.04
N ASP A 626 -7.72 29.12 -6.23
CA ASP A 626 -9.14 29.00 -5.83
C ASP A 626 -9.57 29.96 -4.70
N GLY A 627 -8.66 30.83 -4.23
CA GLY A 627 -8.90 31.83 -3.18
C GLY A 627 -8.71 31.31 -1.75
N LYS A 628 -8.40 30.02 -1.56
CA LYS A 628 -8.17 29.46 -0.23
C LYS A 628 -6.79 29.87 0.32
N ALA A 629 -6.77 30.42 1.53
CA ALA A 629 -5.55 30.84 2.22
C ALA A 629 -5.02 29.77 3.16
N PHE A 630 -3.70 29.64 3.22
CA PHE A 630 -2.95 28.72 4.08
C PHE A 630 -1.87 29.50 4.82
N THR A 631 -1.63 29.13 6.07
CA THR A 631 -0.47 29.62 6.82
C THR A 631 0.25 28.43 7.42
N GLY A 632 1.57 28.55 7.55
CA GLY A 632 2.38 27.48 8.11
C GLY A 632 3.76 27.96 8.50
N ARG A 633 4.55 27.06 9.07
CA ARG A 633 5.95 27.31 9.44
C ARG A 633 6.83 26.19 8.93
N SER A 634 7.97 26.56 8.38
CA SER A 634 8.96 25.60 7.89
C SER A 634 10.37 26.03 8.25
N HIS A 635 11.17 25.05 8.63
CA HIS A 635 12.57 25.21 8.99
C HIS A 635 13.42 24.87 7.78
N TYR A 636 14.37 25.74 7.45
CA TYR A 636 15.24 25.62 6.30
C TYR A 636 16.68 25.49 6.76
N ARG A 637 17.37 24.51 6.19
CA ARG A 637 18.83 24.38 6.28
C ARG A 637 19.41 24.66 4.90
N MET A 638 20.32 25.63 4.82
CA MET A 638 20.87 26.11 3.55
C MET A 638 22.39 26.09 3.60
N THR A 639 23.01 25.51 2.58
CA THR A 639 24.45 25.51 2.38
C THR A 639 24.79 26.55 1.31
N LEU A 640 25.65 27.49 1.68
CA LEU A 640 26.10 28.59 0.85
C LEU A 640 27.59 28.47 0.55
N ARG A 641 27.98 28.84 -0.68
CA ARG A 641 29.38 28.94 -1.10
C ARG A 641 29.62 30.26 -1.81
N GLU A 642 30.78 30.87 -1.59
CA GLU A 642 31.21 32.02 -2.37
C GLU A 642 31.68 31.57 -3.76
N ILE A 643 30.99 32.02 -4.80
CA ILE A 643 31.29 31.72 -6.21
C ILE A 643 31.32 33.05 -6.95
N ASP A 644 32.44 33.36 -7.61
CA ASP A 644 32.67 34.61 -8.35
C ASP A 644 32.41 35.88 -7.51
N GLY A 645 32.81 35.86 -6.23
CA GLY A 645 32.67 36.99 -5.31
C GLY A 645 31.23 37.23 -4.82
N SER A 646 30.35 36.24 -4.95
CA SER A 646 28.97 36.29 -4.45
C SER A 646 28.58 34.99 -3.76
N LEU A 647 27.86 35.06 -2.64
CA LEU A 647 27.29 33.88 -1.99
C LEU A 647 26.19 33.26 -2.85
N LYS A 648 26.27 31.95 -3.05
CA LYS A 648 25.33 31.13 -3.81
C LYS A 648 24.83 29.96 -2.98
N ILE A 649 23.55 29.63 -3.12
CA ILE A 649 22.94 28.41 -2.60
C ILE A 649 23.49 27.24 -3.41
N ILE A 650 24.14 26.32 -2.70
CA ILE A 650 24.62 25.06 -3.26
C ILE A 650 23.95 23.85 -2.61
N GLY A 651 23.17 24.06 -1.54
CA GLY A 651 22.28 23.07 -0.94
C GLY A 651 21.15 23.76 -0.18
N ILE A 652 19.94 23.23 -0.22
CA ILE A 652 18.81 23.72 0.55
C ILE A 652 17.85 22.58 0.90
N GLU A 653 17.45 22.50 2.16
CA GLU A 653 16.51 21.50 2.68
C GLU A 653 15.41 22.22 3.45
N GLU A 654 14.19 21.65 3.40
CA GLU A 654 13.03 22.14 4.15
C GLU A 654 12.48 21.04 5.06
N ARG A 655 12.15 21.42 6.29
CA ARG A 655 11.39 20.60 7.23
C ARG A 655 10.18 21.39 7.72
N LYS A 656 8.97 20.92 7.43
CA LYS A 656 7.75 21.52 7.96
C LYS A 656 7.69 21.40 9.48
N VAL A 657 7.34 22.50 10.15
CA VAL A 657 7.30 22.60 11.62
C VAL A 657 5.86 22.65 12.11
N GLN A 658 4.98 23.38 11.42
CA GLN A 658 3.57 23.54 11.81
C GLN A 658 2.69 23.90 10.60
#